data_AF-A0A949AR26-F1
#
_entry.id   AF-A0A949AR26-F1
#
_cell.length_a   1.000
_cell.length_b   1.000
_cell.length_c   1.000
_cell.angle_alpha   90.00
_cell.angle_beta   90.00
_cell.angle_gamma   90.00
#
_symmetry.space_group_name_H-M   'P 1'
#
loop_
_entity.id
_entity.type
_entity.pdbx_description
1 polymer ?
#
loop_
_entity_poly.entity_id
_entity_poly.type
_entity_poly.pdbx_seq_one_letter_code
_entity_poly.pdbx_strand_id
1 'polypeptide(L)'
;QKVSAHNDVKRHNRQTYLKVIEEIQKWHSDNSVRTTDAQYIIDLEKFARRMINENKLYDLPIIFRLIISLNLFDSKRFETVHYGIIAIWKALISKDNPSKLDPRSSVSFITPQAYHVLSSKLSVYETSSSMQENRLIRFAVNVVLFDFVNKGEQRLAELMWLREEMEKELKTPGTSKLQQITILQDLHGGFRRAAALIGHALGLGVDAYRHIHTLEDLKMSLDAKGISVDNQNIRFVGLNDKYDRGNDPRGIFNLVKWLRDTGKAKVFSANHDTARALGCLGIQYIKGINMEAKHGVGYFAKDAIEHAGWTTIEFDRINEHYLNSEINRVNIVLRQYGLPELELVDITSYRISIEPEMKRIKKINAKIRHENEMGKDNKDYTRQIEQILPDIFTQTLGFIREKREEYNGRITAINDENGIDIELISFVEVTLDNYMENPEVKERTLWELQNFRLFYIDILGNLHIHALPPIDFTTRTVNVHYKGFHGLEAFEMIQEEIRSYFEGMNTLPNSESFRDRMWRELGEAFTIVMEWFSDVDAHIKPVSVIKFMEHGGPQGFNEGLIGARARQFSNRQASFMMIVGHNERKKFNDPETPLPWIVLSPETGSGLMNIDYELAEGYSDRGAYVSFFKRDESGKITGLRQWGFPEADKAKGQVQQDVVAITDITLTDTEGLSEDQLEFLKYLSDGETFMFWYRHKALVEMYELLEILIERAQKKGRQEKERNFIALSKYVEAQIQRELMRPRRRSKIFYPLAVPVRIAKRTKTKNMNVQFVREGNNYVLVNNRKGQQKALVDRLNELATSISRRGSPGLASKLEKLLESTRFVVTTKKRYLKDENSDAVMVASCNINENVVYFHPHFFSLPQATQTRIIYHEIISHILKGIFNEKEAMRDTLAWFENGEKVQHQRFGFTQGRWQQLEMALSKISGFRYKGFDYD
;
A
#
# COMPACT_ATOMS: atom_id res chain seq x y z
N GLN A 1 -35.18 -42.54 -19.31
CA GLN A 1 -34.89 -42.03 -17.94
C GLN A 1 -34.15 -40.68 -17.93
N LYS A 2 -33.04 -40.46 -18.66
CA LYS A 2 -32.36 -39.13 -18.68
C LYS A 2 -33.20 -37.96 -19.23
N VAL A 3 -34.11 -38.21 -20.19
CA VAL A 3 -34.97 -37.16 -20.78
C VAL A 3 -36.12 -36.73 -19.84
N SER A 4 -36.70 -37.66 -19.05
CA SER A 4 -37.77 -37.28 -18.09
C SER A 4 -37.21 -36.51 -16.91
N ALA A 5 -36.07 -36.92 -16.33
CA ALA A 5 -35.39 -36.18 -15.27
C ALA A 5 -34.99 -34.76 -15.69
N HIS A 6 -34.58 -34.56 -16.95
CA HIS A 6 -34.26 -33.24 -17.48
C HIS A 6 -35.50 -32.35 -17.65
N ASN A 7 -36.63 -32.93 -18.05
CA ASN A 7 -37.91 -32.22 -18.13
C ASN A 7 -38.48 -31.88 -16.75
N ASP A 8 -38.29 -32.75 -15.75
CA ASP A 8 -38.72 -32.54 -14.37
C ASP A 8 -37.92 -31.41 -13.69
N VAL A 9 -36.59 -31.36 -13.91
CA VAL A 9 -35.74 -30.25 -13.41
C VAL A 9 -36.14 -28.92 -14.05
N LYS A 10 -36.41 -28.89 -15.37
CA LYS A 10 -36.89 -27.68 -16.05
C LYS A 10 -38.26 -27.22 -15.52
N ARG A 11 -39.16 -28.16 -15.24
CA ARG A 11 -40.49 -27.87 -14.68
C ARG A 11 -40.38 -27.33 -13.26
N HIS A 12 -39.53 -27.94 -12.42
CA HIS A 12 -39.28 -27.50 -11.05
C HIS A 12 -38.66 -26.09 -11.01
N ASN A 13 -37.61 -25.84 -11.79
CA ASN A 13 -36.98 -24.51 -11.87
C ASN A 13 -37.98 -23.43 -12.30
N ARG A 14 -38.86 -23.75 -13.26
CA ARG A 14 -39.91 -22.83 -13.72
C ARG A 14 -40.94 -22.56 -12.62
N GLN A 15 -41.34 -23.56 -11.85
CA GLN A 15 -42.27 -23.40 -10.73
C GLN A 15 -41.68 -22.53 -9.62
N THR A 16 -40.44 -22.81 -9.21
CA THR A 16 -39.73 -22.00 -8.20
C THR A 16 -39.57 -20.56 -8.67
N TYR A 17 -39.17 -20.35 -9.93
CA TYR A 17 -39.08 -19.02 -10.53
C TYR A 17 -40.42 -18.27 -10.47
N LEU A 18 -41.52 -18.87 -10.92
CA LEU A 18 -42.84 -18.21 -10.92
C LEU A 18 -43.30 -17.84 -9.50
N LYS A 19 -43.17 -18.78 -8.55
CA LYS A 19 -43.48 -18.56 -7.13
C LYS A 19 -42.71 -17.36 -6.57
N VAL A 20 -41.43 -17.26 -6.90
CA VAL A 20 -40.55 -16.19 -6.41
C VAL A 20 -40.93 -14.84 -7.01
N ILE A 21 -41.27 -14.79 -8.30
CA ILE A 21 -41.75 -13.57 -8.95
C ILE A 21 -43.07 -13.10 -8.33
N GLU A 22 -44.00 -14.01 -8.05
CA GLU A 22 -45.26 -13.69 -7.34
C GLU A 22 -44.99 -13.14 -5.94
N GLU A 23 -44.05 -13.74 -5.20
CA GLU A 23 -43.66 -13.26 -3.86
C GLU A 23 -43.06 -11.85 -3.90
N ILE A 24 -42.22 -11.56 -4.90
CA ILE A 24 -41.64 -10.22 -5.12
C ILE A 24 -42.74 -9.20 -5.46
N GLN A 25 -43.66 -9.55 -6.38
CA GLN A 25 -44.76 -8.67 -6.77
C GLN A 25 -45.66 -8.34 -5.58
N LYS A 26 -45.98 -9.34 -4.74
CA LYS A 26 -46.74 -9.14 -3.51
C LYS A 26 -45.99 -8.27 -2.51
N TRP A 27 -44.69 -8.50 -2.34
CA TRP A 27 -43.88 -7.69 -1.44
C TRP A 27 -43.86 -6.22 -1.90
N HIS A 28 -43.72 -5.96 -3.20
CA HIS A 28 -43.81 -4.60 -3.76
C HIS A 28 -45.17 -3.97 -3.54
N SER A 29 -46.27 -4.70 -3.76
CA SER A 29 -47.62 -4.16 -3.51
C SER A 29 -47.79 -3.75 -2.04
N ASP A 30 -47.31 -4.58 -1.11
CA ASP A 30 -47.46 -4.38 0.32
C ASP A 30 -46.59 -3.21 0.84
N ASN A 31 -45.51 -2.85 0.13
CA ASN A 31 -44.50 -1.86 0.57
C ASN A 31 -44.44 -0.59 -0.29
N SER A 32 -45.28 -0.46 -1.32
CA SER A 32 -45.24 0.64 -2.30
C SER A 32 -45.57 2.04 -1.76
N VAL A 33 -46.24 2.17 -0.60
CA VAL A 33 -46.81 3.46 -0.13
C VAL A 33 -46.30 3.89 1.27
N ARG A 34 -45.46 3.10 1.95
CA ARG A 34 -45.34 3.20 3.43
C ARG A 34 -43.95 3.46 4.03
N THR A 35 -42.91 3.67 3.24
CA THR A 35 -41.54 3.76 3.77
C THR A 35 -40.69 4.81 3.07
N THR A 36 -39.79 5.45 3.83
CA THR A 36 -38.69 6.24 3.26
C THR A 36 -37.78 5.35 2.41
N ASP A 37 -37.04 5.93 1.46
CA ASP A 37 -36.10 5.16 0.60
C ASP A 37 -35.12 4.31 1.42
N ALA A 38 -34.60 4.85 2.52
CA ALA A 38 -33.68 4.13 3.40
C ALA A 38 -34.33 2.90 4.07
N GLN A 39 -35.53 3.06 4.63
CA GLN A 39 -36.24 1.96 5.30
C GLN A 39 -36.67 0.88 4.29
N TYR A 40 -37.17 1.33 3.13
CA TYR A 40 -37.53 0.44 2.03
C TYR A 40 -36.36 -0.46 1.61
N ILE A 41 -35.15 0.10 1.48
CA ILE A 41 -33.95 -0.66 1.09
C ILE A 41 -33.58 -1.69 2.16
N ILE A 42 -33.60 -1.32 3.44
CA ILE A 42 -33.29 -2.25 4.53
C ILE A 42 -34.25 -3.44 4.51
N ASP A 43 -35.54 -3.18 4.32
CA ASP A 43 -36.56 -4.23 4.30
C ASP A 43 -36.47 -5.06 3.02
N LEU A 44 -36.13 -4.46 1.88
CA LEU A 44 -35.86 -5.16 0.63
C LEU A 44 -34.66 -6.11 0.76
N GLU A 45 -33.54 -5.65 1.34
CA GLU A 45 -32.34 -6.47 1.53
C GLU A 45 -32.64 -7.66 2.46
N LYS A 46 -33.40 -7.44 3.55
CA LYS A 46 -33.86 -8.51 4.45
C LYS A 46 -34.78 -9.51 3.74
N PHE A 47 -35.76 -9.02 3.00
CA PHE A 47 -36.69 -9.83 2.20
C PHE A 47 -35.94 -10.70 1.20
N ALA A 48 -35.04 -10.10 0.42
CA ALA A 48 -34.25 -10.81 -0.59
C ALA A 48 -33.39 -11.92 0.03
N ARG A 49 -32.72 -11.66 1.16
CA ARG A 49 -31.93 -12.68 1.87
C ARG A 49 -32.78 -13.86 2.35
N ARG A 50 -33.97 -13.59 2.89
CA ARG A 50 -34.93 -14.63 3.28
C ARG A 50 -35.36 -15.46 2.06
N MET A 51 -35.82 -14.78 1.02
CA MET A 51 -36.28 -15.37 -0.24
C MET A 51 -35.22 -16.27 -0.90
N ILE A 52 -33.95 -15.82 -0.93
CA ILE A 52 -32.81 -16.60 -1.46
C ILE A 52 -32.67 -17.94 -0.74
N ASN A 53 -32.72 -17.92 0.59
CA ASN A 53 -32.50 -19.11 1.42
C ASN A 53 -33.70 -20.07 1.36
N GLU A 54 -34.92 -19.56 1.51
CA GLU A 54 -36.15 -20.37 1.57
C GLU A 54 -36.46 -21.06 0.23
N ASN A 55 -36.21 -20.36 -0.88
CA ASN A 55 -36.49 -20.87 -2.23
C ASN A 55 -35.27 -21.46 -2.94
N LYS A 56 -34.12 -21.53 -2.26
CA LYS A 56 -32.84 -22.04 -2.80
C LYS A 56 -32.50 -21.45 -4.17
N LEU A 57 -32.55 -20.12 -4.29
CA LEU A 57 -32.37 -19.45 -5.59
C LEU A 57 -31.02 -19.76 -6.26
N TYR A 58 -30.02 -20.11 -5.45
CA TYR A 58 -28.70 -20.57 -5.87
C TYR A 58 -28.68 -21.92 -6.61
N ASP A 59 -29.80 -22.63 -6.74
CA ASP A 59 -29.93 -23.82 -7.59
C ASP A 59 -30.48 -23.48 -8.99
N LEU A 60 -31.10 -22.30 -9.16
CA LEU A 60 -31.64 -21.86 -10.44
C LEU A 60 -30.52 -21.51 -11.42
N PRO A 61 -30.71 -21.73 -12.74
CA PRO A 61 -29.88 -21.12 -13.77
C PRO A 61 -29.66 -19.61 -13.53
N ILE A 62 -28.45 -19.14 -13.77
CA ILE A 62 -28.06 -17.75 -13.50
C ILE A 62 -28.91 -16.72 -14.28
N ILE A 63 -29.45 -17.10 -15.44
CA ILE A 63 -30.41 -16.26 -16.17
C ILE A 63 -31.71 -16.00 -15.38
N PHE A 64 -32.22 -16.99 -14.64
CA PHE A 64 -33.41 -16.78 -13.81
C PHE A 64 -33.08 -15.92 -12.60
N ARG A 65 -31.88 -16.08 -12.01
CA ARG A 65 -31.41 -15.21 -10.94
C ARG A 65 -31.28 -13.77 -11.41
N LEU A 66 -30.79 -13.53 -12.63
CA LEU A 66 -30.76 -12.18 -13.23
C LEU A 66 -32.16 -11.58 -13.30
N ILE A 67 -33.13 -12.33 -13.83
CA ILE A 67 -34.51 -11.85 -13.95
C ILE A 67 -35.09 -11.56 -12.57
N ILE A 68 -34.83 -12.42 -11.58
CA ILE A 68 -35.22 -12.20 -10.18
C ILE A 68 -34.56 -10.94 -9.63
N SER A 69 -33.25 -10.75 -9.82
CA SER A 69 -32.53 -9.54 -9.41
C SER A 69 -33.15 -8.28 -10.02
N LEU A 70 -33.55 -8.31 -11.30
CA LEU A 70 -34.21 -7.17 -11.95
C LEU A 70 -35.61 -6.93 -11.42
N ASN A 71 -36.39 -7.97 -11.10
CA ASN A 71 -37.73 -7.80 -10.53
C ASN A 71 -37.70 -7.38 -9.06
N LEU A 72 -36.60 -7.68 -8.34
CA LEU A 72 -36.42 -7.29 -6.95
C LEU A 72 -36.42 -5.76 -6.77
N PHE A 73 -35.92 -5.01 -7.75
CA PHE A 73 -35.93 -3.55 -7.72
C PHE A 73 -37.04 -3.02 -8.64
N ASP A 74 -37.90 -2.13 -8.14
CA ASP A 74 -38.85 -1.42 -9.00
C ASP A 74 -38.11 -0.60 -10.05
N SER A 75 -38.32 -0.94 -11.32
CA SER A 75 -37.67 -0.27 -12.48
C SER A 75 -37.91 1.24 -12.54
N LYS A 76 -39.06 1.73 -12.03
CA LYS A 76 -39.35 3.17 -12.03
C LYS A 76 -38.58 3.92 -10.95
N ARG A 77 -38.28 3.24 -9.84
CA ARG A 77 -37.59 3.83 -8.67
C ARG A 77 -36.08 3.63 -8.72
N PHE A 78 -35.60 2.56 -9.36
CA PHE A 78 -34.20 2.16 -9.36
C PHE A 78 -33.65 1.91 -10.78
N GLU A 79 -33.90 2.86 -11.68
CA GLU A 79 -33.49 2.75 -13.09
C GLU A 79 -31.97 2.54 -13.24
N THR A 80 -31.14 3.31 -12.53
CA THR A 80 -29.67 3.16 -12.55
C THR A 80 -29.21 1.78 -12.10
N VAL A 81 -29.88 1.21 -11.08
CA VAL A 81 -29.56 -0.14 -10.58
C VAL A 81 -29.86 -1.18 -11.65
N HIS A 82 -30.97 -1.05 -12.37
CA HIS A 82 -31.32 -1.91 -13.51
C HIS A 82 -30.27 -1.83 -14.62
N TYR A 83 -29.92 -0.63 -15.07
CA TYR A 83 -28.86 -0.45 -16.07
C TYR A 83 -27.53 -1.05 -15.61
N GLY A 84 -27.18 -0.83 -14.33
CA GLY A 84 -26.00 -1.37 -13.68
C GLY A 84 -25.92 -2.89 -13.80
N ILE A 85 -26.98 -3.57 -13.36
CA ILE A 85 -27.10 -5.04 -13.40
C ILE A 85 -27.05 -5.55 -14.86
N ILE A 86 -27.79 -4.93 -15.78
CA ILE A 86 -27.84 -5.35 -17.19
C ILE A 86 -26.48 -5.19 -17.87
N ALA A 87 -25.78 -4.08 -17.64
CA ALA A 87 -24.49 -3.85 -18.27
C ALA A 87 -23.41 -4.78 -17.70
N ILE A 88 -23.44 -5.10 -16.40
CA ILE A 88 -22.60 -6.14 -15.80
C ILE A 88 -22.88 -7.49 -16.47
N TRP A 89 -24.16 -7.86 -16.58
CA TRP A 89 -24.57 -9.09 -17.23
C TRP A 89 -24.06 -9.17 -18.68
N LYS A 90 -24.29 -8.13 -19.49
CA LYS A 90 -23.82 -8.04 -20.88
C LYS A 90 -22.31 -8.22 -20.99
N ALA A 91 -21.53 -7.59 -20.10
CA ALA A 91 -20.07 -7.74 -20.08
C ALA A 91 -19.65 -9.19 -19.77
N LEU A 92 -20.36 -9.85 -18.87
CA LEU A 92 -20.05 -11.22 -18.45
C LEU A 92 -20.45 -12.27 -19.50
N ILE A 93 -21.45 -12.03 -20.34
CA ILE A 93 -21.86 -12.95 -21.42
C ILE A 93 -21.32 -12.59 -22.80
N SER A 94 -20.58 -11.48 -22.92
CA SER A 94 -20.06 -11.00 -24.21
C SER A 94 -19.25 -12.08 -24.92
N LYS A 95 -19.34 -12.13 -26.26
CA LYS A 95 -18.50 -13.01 -27.08
C LYS A 95 -17.01 -12.66 -26.95
N ASP A 96 -16.72 -11.40 -26.66
CA ASP A 96 -15.36 -10.88 -26.47
C ASP A 96 -14.80 -11.23 -25.09
N ASN A 97 -15.64 -11.76 -24.19
CA ASN A 97 -15.19 -12.32 -22.93
C ASN A 97 -14.78 -13.80 -23.15
N PRO A 98 -13.47 -14.13 -23.12
CA PRO A 98 -13.01 -15.51 -23.32
C PRO A 98 -13.50 -16.47 -22.23
N SER A 99 -13.91 -15.93 -21.08
CA SER A 99 -14.47 -16.68 -19.95
C SER A 99 -15.94 -16.32 -19.70
N LYS A 100 -16.69 -16.11 -20.79
CA LYS A 100 -18.11 -15.77 -20.72
C LYS A 100 -18.92 -16.75 -19.90
N LEU A 101 -19.88 -16.24 -19.14
CA LEU A 101 -20.80 -17.07 -18.37
C LEU A 101 -21.78 -17.78 -19.31
N ASP A 102 -22.04 -19.06 -19.06
CA ASP A 102 -23.18 -19.77 -19.66
C ASP A 102 -24.47 -19.40 -18.90
N PRO A 103 -25.43 -18.71 -19.54
CA PRO A 103 -26.68 -18.30 -18.88
C PRO A 103 -27.50 -19.47 -18.34
N ARG A 104 -27.32 -20.67 -18.86
CA ARG A 104 -28.07 -21.87 -18.47
C ARG A 104 -27.44 -22.62 -17.29
N SER A 105 -26.22 -22.24 -16.88
CA SER A 105 -25.54 -22.84 -15.75
C SER A 105 -26.04 -22.28 -14.41
N SER A 106 -26.03 -23.10 -13.36
CA SER A 106 -26.37 -22.69 -12.00
C SER A 106 -25.20 -22.08 -11.22
N VAL A 107 -24.10 -21.69 -11.91
CA VAL A 107 -22.84 -21.12 -11.39
C VAL A 107 -22.69 -21.19 -9.87
N SER A 108 -22.00 -22.23 -9.38
CA SER A 108 -21.68 -22.38 -7.96
C SER A 108 -20.41 -21.63 -7.54
N PHE A 109 -19.54 -21.30 -8.50
CA PHE A 109 -18.33 -20.50 -8.30
C PHE A 109 -18.04 -19.74 -9.62
N ILE A 110 -17.81 -18.44 -9.54
CA ILE A 110 -17.46 -17.63 -10.70
C ILE A 110 -16.00 -17.90 -11.10
N THR A 111 -15.70 -18.00 -12.40
CA THR A 111 -14.32 -18.18 -12.84
C THR A 111 -13.48 -16.94 -12.52
N PRO A 112 -12.15 -17.07 -12.28
CA PRO A 112 -11.29 -15.95 -11.95
C PRO A 112 -11.34 -14.80 -12.98
N GLN A 113 -11.36 -15.12 -14.27
CA GLN A 113 -11.48 -14.12 -15.35
C GLN A 113 -12.84 -13.42 -15.36
N ALA A 114 -13.94 -14.17 -15.18
CA ALA A 114 -15.27 -13.57 -15.11
C ALA A 114 -15.39 -12.65 -13.88
N TYR A 115 -14.79 -13.04 -12.75
CA TYR A 115 -14.72 -12.18 -11.58
C TYR A 115 -13.89 -10.91 -11.83
N HIS A 116 -12.76 -10.99 -12.53
CA HIS A 116 -11.98 -9.80 -12.87
C HIS A 116 -12.77 -8.81 -13.74
N VAL A 117 -13.55 -9.32 -14.71
CA VAL A 117 -14.48 -8.49 -15.50
C VAL A 117 -15.54 -7.85 -14.61
N LEU A 118 -16.14 -8.63 -13.70
CA LEU A 118 -17.11 -8.13 -12.72
C LEU A 118 -16.52 -7.02 -11.83
N SER A 119 -15.36 -7.27 -11.22
CA SER A 119 -14.66 -6.33 -10.33
C SER A 119 -14.31 -5.03 -11.06
N SER A 120 -13.88 -5.13 -12.32
CA SER A 120 -13.62 -3.97 -13.18
C SER A 120 -14.88 -3.13 -13.39
N LYS A 121 -16.03 -3.76 -13.70
CA LYS A 121 -17.30 -3.05 -13.84
C LYS A 121 -17.79 -2.44 -12.53
N LEU A 122 -17.68 -3.16 -11.42
CA LEU A 122 -18.03 -2.64 -10.09
C LEU A 122 -17.17 -1.44 -9.67
N SER A 123 -15.91 -1.37 -10.14
CA SER A 123 -15.05 -0.20 -9.91
C SER A 123 -15.46 1.02 -10.76
N VAL A 124 -16.10 0.82 -11.91
CA VAL A 124 -16.64 1.93 -12.73
C VAL A 124 -17.84 2.55 -12.01
N TYR A 125 -18.79 1.74 -11.54
CA TYR A 125 -19.96 2.22 -10.80
C TYR A 125 -19.62 2.88 -9.47
N GLU A 126 -18.49 2.53 -8.85
CA GLU A 126 -17.96 3.25 -7.69
C GLU A 126 -17.58 4.71 -7.99
N THR A 127 -17.42 5.05 -9.27
CA THR A 127 -17.04 6.39 -9.73
C THR A 127 -18.22 7.11 -10.37
N SER A 128 -19.12 6.40 -11.05
CA SER A 128 -20.20 6.99 -11.86
C SER A 128 -21.61 6.89 -11.27
N SER A 129 -21.80 6.23 -10.13
CA SER A 129 -23.12 6.06 -9.48
C SER A 129 -23.08 6.57 -8.04
N SER A 130 -24.26 6.86 -7.48
CA SER A 130 -24.34 7.20 -6.07
C SER A 130 -23.90 6.02 -5.19
N MET A 131 -23.52 6.29 -3.96
CA MET A 131 -23.15 5.30 -2.95
C MET A 131 -24.29 4.31 -2.73
N GLN A 132 -25.52 4.82 -2.62
CA GLN A 132 -26.72 4.01 -2.48
C GLN A 132 -26.93 3.11 -3.71
N GLU A 133 -26.85 3.65 -4.93
CA GLU A 133 -27.01 2.85 -6.15
C GLU A 133 -25.92 1.78 -6.29
N ASN A 134 -24.65 2.13 -6.06
CA ASN A 134 -23.54 1.19 -6.11
C ASN A 134 -23.69 0.09 -5.06
N ARG A 135 -24.14 0.41 -3.83
CA ARG A 135 -24.47 -0.58 -2.80
C ARG A 135 -25.56 -1.53 -3.28
N LEU A 136 -26.64 -1.02 -3.86
CA LEU A 136 -27.75 -1.84 -4.37
C LEU A 136 -27.32 -2.72 -5.56
N ILE A 137 -26.53 -2.19 -6.49
CA ILE A 137 -25.93 -2.96 -7.60
C ILE A 137 -25.08 -4.10 -7.02
N ARG A 138 -24.21 -3.81 -6.04
CA ARG A 138 -23.38 -4.82 -5.38
C ARG A 138 -24.22 -5.84 -4.62
N PHE A 139 -25.28 -5.43 -3.95
CA PHE A 139 -26.20 -6.33 -3.29
C PHE A 139 -26.85 -7.28 -4.30
N ALA A 140 -27.42 -6.74 -5.38
CA ALA A 140 -28.04 -7.51 -6.45
C ALA A 140 -27.09 -8.54 -7.06
N VAL A 141 -25.85 -8.12 -7.34
CA VAL A 141 -24.87 -8.97 -8.01
C VAL A 141 -24.24 -9.97 -7.04
N ASN A 142 -23.77 -9.53 -5.88
CA ASN A 142 -23.01 -10.36 -4.96
C ASN A 142 -23.90 -11.31 -4.15
N VAL A 143 -25.12 -10.88 -3.81
CA VAL A 143 -26.02 -11.65 -2.94
C VAL A 143 -27.06 -12.43 -3.75
N VAL A 144 -27.70 -11.80 -4.73
CA VAL A 144 -28.80 -12.45 -5.48
C VAL A 144 -28.29 -13.23 -6.69
N LEU A 145 -27.44 -12.62 -7.52
CA LEU A 145 -27.00 -13.21 -8.78
C LEU A 145 -25.95 -14.32 -8.57
N PHE A 146 -24.86 -13.98 -7.87
CA PHE A 146 -23.74 -14.91 -7.62
C PHE A 146 -23.76 -15.57 -6.26
N ASP A 147 -24.49 -14.99 -5.30
CA ASP A 147 -24.66 -15.55 -3.95
C ASP A 147 -23.30 -15.94 -3.33
N PHE A 148 -22.36 -15.00 -3.35
CA PHE A 148 -21.04 -15.20 -2.78
C PHE A 148 -21.15 -15.52 -1.29
N VAL A 149 -20.42 -16.53 -0.84
CA VAL A 149 -20.27 -16.82 0.58
C VAL A 149 -19.52 -15.65 1.19
N ASN A 150 -20.21 -14.90 2.07
CA ASN A 150 -19.65 -13.76 2.79
C ASN A 150 -18.25 -14.07 3.33
N LYS A 151 -17.35 -13.09 3.20
CA LYS A 151 -15.97 -13.11 3.71
C LYS A 151 -15.03 -14.10 3.01
N GLY A 152 -14.78 -13.95 1.71
CA GLY A 152 -13.55 -14.48 1.09
C GLY A 152 -13.67 -15.06 -0.32
N GLU A 153 -14.86 -15.43 -0.79
CA GLU A 153 -15.00 -16.10 -2.10
C GLU A 153 -14.57 -15.19 -3.26
N GLN A 154 -14.90 -13.91 -3.17
CA GLN A 154 -14.46 -12.87 -4.09
C GLN A 154 -12.93 -12.71 -4.09
N ARG A 155 -12.33 -12.67 -2.90
CA ARG A 155 -10.87 -12.59 -2.73
C ARG A 155 -10.16 -13.82 -3.29
N LEU A 156 -10.72 -15.01 -3.08
CA LEU A 156 -10.23 -16.26 -3.65
C LEU A 156 -10.18 -16.18 -5.19
N ALA A 157 -11.25 -15.68 -5.83
CA ALA A 157 -11.26 -15.49 -7.28
C ALA A 157 -10.22 -14.45 -7.77
N GLU A 158 -10.00 -13.36 -7.02
CA GLU A 158 -8.93 -12.38 -7.33
C GLU A 158 -7.53 -12.99 -7.24
N LEU A 159 -7.25 -13.76 -6.19
CA LEU A 159 -5.95 -14.41 -5.99
C LEU A 159 -5.66 -15.46 -7.07
N MET A 160 -6.68 -16.23 -7.45
CA MET A 160 -6.58 -17.17 -8.58
C MET A 160 -6.26 -16.42 -9.88
N TRP A 161 -6.95 -15.31 -10.15
CA TRP A 161 -6.72 -14.50 -11.35
C TRP A 161 -5.31 -13.91 -11.37
N LEU A 162 -4.87 -13.31 -10.26
CA LEU A 162 -3.51 -12.75 -10.13
C LEU A 162 -2.45 -13.82 -10.41
N ARG A 163 -2.59 -15.01 -9.82
CA ARG A 163 -1.68 -16.13 -10.06
C ARG A 163 -1.64 -16.52 -11.54
N GLU A 164 -2.80 -16.64 -12.19
CA GLU A 164 -2.88 -17.01 -13.60
C GLU A 164 -2.24 -15.96 -14.52
N GLU A 165 -2.44 -14.67 -14.24
CA GLU A 165 -1.82 -13.59 -14.99
C GLU A 165 -0.30 -13.50 -14.75
N MET A 166 0.18 -13.73 -13.52
CA MET A 166 1.61 -13.86 -13.25
C MET A 166 2.22 -15.06 -13.98
N GLU A 167 1.52 -16.20 -14.05
CA GLU A 167 2.00 -17.35 -14.81
C GLU A 167 2.07 -17.08 -16.31
N LYS A 168 1.13 -16.31 -16.87
CA LYS A 168 1.19 -15.85 -18.26
C LYS A 168 2.40 -14.96 -18.49
N GLU A 169 2.60 -13.95 -17.62
CA GLU A 169 3.72 -13.02 -17.71
C GLU A 169 5.08 -13.74 -17.60
N LEU A 170 5.22 -14.66 -16.65
CA LEU A 170 6.44 -15.45 -16.45
C LEU A 170 6.75 -16.38 -17.63
N LYS A 171 5.73 -16.87 -18.34
CA LYS A 171 5.91 -17.72 -19.54
C LYS A 171 6.20 -16.89 -20.79
N THR A 172 5.53 -15.76 -20.94
CA THR A 172 5.65 -14.88 -22.11
C THR A 172 5.48 -13.43 -21.63
N PRO A 173 6.59 -12.72 -21.38
CA PRO A 173 6.54 -11.33 -20.91
C PRO A 173 5.71 -10.44 -21.83
N GLY A 174 5.00 -9.47 -21.26
CA GLY A 174 4.13 -8.54 -21.98
C GLY A 174 2.73 -9.07 -22.28
N THR A 175 2.41 -10.34 -21.99
CA THR A 175 1.12 -10.94 -22.35
C THR A 175 0.06 -10.90 -21.25
N SER A 176 0.44 -10.58 -20.01
CA SER A 176 -0.53 -10.54 -18.91
C SER A 176 -1.29 -9.22 -18.83
N LYS A 177 -2.44 -9.28 -18.17
CA LYS A 177 -3.30 -8.14 -17.83
C LYS A 177 -3.04 -7.58 -16.43
N LEU A 178 -1.87 -7.89 -15.84
CA LEU A 178 -1.48 -7.34 -14.54
C LEU A 178 -1.48 -5.80 -14.62
N GLN A 179 -2.25 -5.18 -13.73
CA GLN A 179 -2.38 -3.73 -13.64
C GLN A 179 -1.21 -3.15 -12.87
N GLN A 180 -0.55 -2.15 -13.42
CA GLN A 180 0.43 -1.36 -12.69
C GLN A 180 -0.27 -0.62 -11.53
N ILE A 181 0.26 -0.75 -10.32
CA ILE A 181 -0.17 0.02 -9.16
C ILE A 181 0.91 1.04 -8.89
N THR A 182 0.56 2.32 -8.88
CA THR A 182 1.48 3.44 -8.64
C THR A 182 0.98 4.24 -7.46
N ILE A 183 1.86 4.54 -6.52
CA ILE A 183 1.51 5.08 -5.22
C ILE A 183 2.30 6.36 -5.00
N LEU A 184 1.58 7.44 -4.72
CA LEU A 184 2.10 8.77 -4.49
C LEU A 184 1.25 9.40 -3.37
N GLN A 185 1.87 9.88 -2.29
CA GLN A 185 1.21 10.56 -1.18
C GLN A 185 1.88 11.91 -0.91
N ASP A 186 1.24 12.76 -0.10
CA ASP A 186 1.78 14.01 0.42
C ASP A 186 2.18 14.98 -0.71
N LEU A 187 1.17 15.38 -1.49
CA LEU A 187 1.36 16.17 -2.71
C LEU A 187 1.76 17.63 -2.43
N HIS A 188 1.27 18.18 -1.33
CA HIS A 188 1.61 19.47 -0.74
C HIS A 188 1.84 20.59 -1.78
N GLY A 189 0.87 20.81 -2.68
CA GLY A 189 0.96 21.85 -3.71
C GLY A 189 2.14 21.72 -4.70
N GLY A 190 2.83 20.58 -4.72
CA GLY A 190 4.02 20.25 -5.51
C GLY A 190 3.72 19.81 -6.94
N PHE A 191 2.94 20.62 -7.68
CA PHE A 191 2.36 20.25 -8.97
C PHE A 191 3.37 19.68 -9.97
N ARG A 192 4.46 20.38 -10.24
CA ARG A 192 5.39 20.00 -11.33
C ARG A 192 6.06 18.67 -11.08
N ARG A 193 6.51 18.41 -9.85
CA ARG A 193 7.06 17.10 -9.46
C ARG A 193 6.02 15.99 -9.54
N ALA A 194 4.83 16.22 -9.01
CA ALA A 194 3.74 15.25 -9.08
C ALA A 194 3.39 14.90 -10.54
N ALA A 195 3.22 15.91 -11.39
CA ALA A 195 2.89 15.76 -12.80
C ALA A 195 4.01 15.05 -13.58
N ALA A 196 5.28 15.36 -13.31
CA ALA A 196 6.42 14.68 -13.92
C ALA A 196 6.52 13.21 -13.52
N LEU A 197 6.33 12.89 -12.23
CA LEU A 197 6.33 11.52 -11.71
C LEU A 197 5.17 10.71 -12.27
N ILE A 198 3.97 11.30 -12.35
CA ILE A 198 2.80 10.70 -13.01
C ILE A 198 3.07 10.47 -14.50
N GLY A 199 3.63 11.45 -15.19
CA GLY A 199 4.05 11.33 -16.59
C GLY A 199 5.01 10.17 -16.82
N HIS A 200 6.06 10.06 -15.98
CA HIS A 200 7.01 8.95 -16.02
C HIS A 200 6.34 7.60 -15.75
N ALA A 201 5.41 7.54 -14.79
CA ALA A 201 4.65 6.33 -14.50
C ALA A 201 3.75 5.89 -15.68
N LEU A 202 3.27 6.85 -16.48
CA LEU A 202 2.49 6.64 -17.70
C LEU A 202 3.34 6.30 -18.94
N GLY A 203 4.67 6.44 -18.86
CA GLY A 203 5.60 6.09 -19.93
C GLY A 203 6.32 7.27 -20.60
N LEU A 204 6.24 8.49 -20.04
CA LEU A 204 7.14 9.57 -20.43
C LEU A 204 8.58 9.29 -19.97
N GLY A 205 9.54 9.97 -20.60
CA GLY A 205 10.96 9.82 -20.30
C GLY A 205 11.33 10.30 -18.88
N VAL A 206 12.54 9.95 -18.45
CA VAL A 206 13.11 10.34 -17.16
C VAL A 206 13.27 11.86 -16.98
N ASP A 207 13.20 12.62 -18.08
CA ASP A 207 13.36 14.07 -18.16
C ASP A 207 12.02 14.83 -18.19
N ALA A 208 10.88 14.15 -17.94
CA ALA A 208 9.53 14.72 -17.98
C ALA A 208 9.40 16.05 -17.21
N TYR A 209 10.11 16.21 -16.09
CA TYR A 209 10.11 17.42 -15.27
C TYR A 209 10.56 18.69 -16.02
N ARG A 210 11.44 18.55 -17.03
CA ARG A 210 11.97 19.68 -17.80
C ARG A 210 10.93 20.38 -18.67
N HIS A 211 9.85 19.68 -19.01
CA HIS A 211 8.89 20.12 -20.01
C HIS A 211 7.47 20.25 -19.47
N ILE A 212 7.20 19.75 -18.26
CA ILE A 212 5.88 19.80 -17.63
C ILE A 212 5.85 20.94 -16.60
N HIS A 213 5.11 22.00 -16.93
CA HIS A 213 4.85 23.14 -16.05
C HIS A 213 3.37 23.24 -15.68
N THR A 214 2.48 22.76 -16.56
CA THR A 214 1.04 22.75 -16.38
C THR A 214 0.43 21.36 -16.65
N LEU A 215 -0.85 21.20 -16.31
CA LEU A 215 -1.58 19.96 -16.64
C LEU A 215 -1.70 19.77 -18.16
N GLU A 216 -1.76 20.86 -18.92
CA GLU A 216 -1.84 20.81 -20.37
C GLU A 216 -0.52 20.34 -20.98
N ASP A 217 0.63 20.78 -20.45
CA ASP A 217 1.94 20.29 -20.90
C ASP A 217 2.07 18.77 -20.71
N LEU A 218 1.56 18.24 -19.59
CA LEU A 218 1.52 16.80 -19.35
C LEU A 218 0.67 16.09 -20.41
N LYS A 219 -0.55 16.58 -20.68
CA LYS A 219 -1.45 15.99 -21.68
C LYS A 219 -0.83 16.04 -23.08
N MET A 220 -0.31 17.20 -23.49
CA MET A 220 0.39 17.38 -24.76
C MET A 220 1.61 16.46 -24.87
N SER A 221 2.37 16.29 -23.79
CA SER A 221 3.54 15.39 -23.77
C SER A 221 3.12 13.91 -23.95
N LEU A 222 2.01 13.50 -23.34
CA LEU A 222 1.44 12.16 -23.50
C LEU A 222 0.92 11.96 -24.93
N ASP A 223 0.18 12.92 -25.46
CA ASP A 223 -0.36 12.89 -26.83
C ASP A 223 0.75 12.84 -27.88
N ALA A 224 1.82 13.63 -27.70
CA ALA A 224 3.01 13.59 -28.56
C ALA A 224 3.71 12.22 -28.59
N LYS A 225 3.52 11.41 -27.54
CA LYS A 225 4.01 10.02 -27.44
C LYS A 225 2.95 8.98 -27.84
N GLY A 226 1.74 9.41 -28.21
CA GLY A 226 0.61 8.52 -28.50
C GLY A 226 0.08 7.77 -27.28
N ILE A 227 0.31 8.28 -26.07
CA ILE A 227 -0.08 7.65 -24.81
C ILE A 227 -1.48 8.12 -24.41
N SER A 228 -2.49 7.33 -24.75
CA SER A 228 -3.84 7.54 -24.22
C SER A 228 -3.95 7.01 -22.80
N VAL A 229 -4.24 7.91 -21.84
CA VAL A 229 -4.43 7.56 -20.42
C VAL A 229 -5.55 6.54 -20.22
N ASP A 230 -6.66 6.68 -20.95
CA ASP A 230 -7.81 5.77 -20.86
C ASP A 230 -7.43 4.32 -21.18
N ASN A 231 -6.47 4.12 -22.09
CA ASN A 231 -5.99 2.80 -22.50
C ASN A 231 -4.90 2.23 -21.57
N GLN A 232 -4.33 3.03 -20.66
CA GLN A 232 -3.30 2.55 -19.75
C GLN A 232 -3.87 1.61 -18.69
N ASN A 233 -3.25 0.44 -18.52
CA ASN A 233 -3.58 -0.50 -17.44
C ASN A 233 -2.82 -0.13 -16.15
N ILE A 234 -3.09 1.06 -15.64
CA ILE A 234 -2.46 1.64 -14.46
C ILE A 234 -3.51 2.11 -13.45
N ARG A 235 -3.15 2.08 -12.18
CA ARG A 235 -3.93 2.65 -11.09
C ARG A 235 -3.04 3.47 -10.16
N PHE A 236 -3.38 4.73 -9.99
CA PHE A 236 -2.79 5.62 -9.00
C PHE A 236 -3.54 5.49 -7.68
N VAL A 237 -2.81 5.41 -6.57
CA VAL A 237 -3.35 5.29 -5.21
C VAL A 237 -2.65 6.31 -4.30
N GLY A 238 -3.40 6.93 -3.39
CA GLY A 238 -2.91 8.06 -2.59
C GLY A 238 -3.48 9.37 -3.10
N LEU A 239 -2.61 10.26 -3.59
CA LEU A 239 -2.94 11.57 -4.14
C LEU A 239 -3.64 12.49 -3.13
N ASN A 240 -3.13 12.49 -1.91
CA ASN A 240 -3.64 13.17 -0.73
C ASN A 240 -2.78 14.39 -0.35
N ASP A 241 -3.23 15.14 0.65
CA ASP A 241 -2.58 16.36 1.16
C ASP A 241 -2.25 17.34 0.04
N LYS A 242 -3.29 17.83 -0.64
CA LYS A 242 -3.14 18.54 -1.92
C LYS A 242 -2.77 20.02 -1.78
N TYR A 243 -3.03 20.64 -0.63
CA TYR A 243 -3.26 22.09 -0.55
C TYR A 243 -2.12 22.93 0.04
N ASP A 244 -1.36 22.39 1.00
CA ASP A 244 -0.39 23.17 1.79
C ASP A 244 1.03 23.18 1.21
N ARG A 245 1.87 24.09 1.74
CA ARG A 245 3.33 24.25 1.50
C ARG A 245 3.73 24.67 0.08
N GLY A 246 3.42 23.87 -0.93
CA GLY A 246 3.81 24.11 -2.31
C GLY A 246 3.01 25.24 -2.96
N ASN A 247 3.46 25.66 -4.14
CA ASN A 247 2.98 26.89 -4.78
C ASN A 247 1.76 26.69 -5.68
N ASP A 248 1.37 25.45 -6.01
CA ASP A 248 0.28 25.18 -6.95
C ASP A 248 -0.72 24.10 -6.50
N PRO A 249 -1.42 24.33 -5.37
CA PRO A 249 -2.48 23.43 -4.91
C PRO A 249 -3.66 23.32 -5.89
N ARG A 250 -3.95 24.39 -6.65
CA ARG A 250 -4.96 24.38 -7.72
C ARG A 250 -4.58 23.42 -8.84
N GLY A 251 -3.33 23.46 -9.32
CA GLY A 251 -2.81 22.53 -10.33
C GLY A 251 -2.84 21.08 -9.84
N ILE A 252 -2.44 20.84 -8.59
CA ILE A 252 -2.52 19.51 -7.96
C ILE A 252 -3.96 18.98 -7.93
N PHE A 253 -4.93 19.78 -7.46
CA PHE A 253 -6.33 19.38 -7.46
C PHE A 253 -6.80 18.97 -8.87
N ASN A 254 -6.49 19.80 -9.88
CA ASN A 254 -6.89 19.53 -11.26
C ASN A 254 -6.26 18.24 -11.82
N LEU A 255 -4.99 17.96 -11.48
CA LEU A 255 -4.30 16.72 -11.84
C LEU A 255 -4.97 15.49 -11.22
N VAL A 256 -5.26 15.56 -9.92
CA VAL A 256 -5.91 14.46 -9.19
C VAL A 256 -7.34 14.24 -9.68
N LYS A 257 -8.10 15.32 -9.91
CA LYS A 257 -9.44 15.26 -10.49
C LYS A 257 -9.43 14.63 -11.88
N TRP A 258 -8.51 15.02 -12.75
CA TRP A 258 -8.36 14.42 -14.08
C TRP A 258 -8.07 12.90 -14.03
N LEU A 259 -7.15 12.47 -13.13
CA LEU A 259 -6.88 11.04 -12.93
C LEU A 259 -8.07 10.29 -12.32
N ARG A 260 -8.88 10.95 -11.50
CA ARG A 260 -10.10 10.38 -10.91
C ARG A 260 -11.19 10.21 -11.97
N ASP A 261 -11.42 11.24 -12.78
CA ASP A 261 -12.45 11.28 -13.82
C ASP A 261 -12.15 10.27 -14.95
N THR A 262 -10.88 10.01 -15.25
CA THR A 262 -10.43 8.94 -16.16
C THR A 262 -10.46 7.53 -15.55
N GLY A 263 -10.90 7.40 -14.29
CA GLY A 263 -11.01 6.12 -13.58
C GLY A 263 -9.66 5.50 -13.16
N LYS A 264 -8.57 6.27 -13.20
CA LYS A 264 -7.21 5.81 -12.89
C LYS A 264 -6.82 6.00 -11.43
N ALA A 265 -7.45 6.94 -10.72
CA ALA A 265 -7.13 7.23 -9.31
C ALA A 265 -8.07 6.57 -8.28
N LYS A 266 -7.46 6.06 -7.21
CA LYS A 266 -8.09 5.73 -5.92
C LYS A 266 -7.54 6.68 -4.86
N VAL A 267 -8.22 7.81 -4.74
CA VAL A 267 -7.85 8.89 -3.82
C VAL A 267 -8.33 8.57 -2.41
N PHE A 268 -7.56 8.94 -1.40
CA PHE A 268 -8.01 9.01 -0.02
C PHE A 268 -7.59 10.34 0.61
N SER A 269 -8.27 10.71 1.68
CA SER A 269 -8.14 12.01 2.35
C SER A 269 -7.09 11.93 3.44
N ALA A 270 -6.40 13.05 3.61
CA ALA A 270 -5.38 13.26 4.61
C ALA A 270 -5.71 14.46 5.51
N ASN A 271 -4.82 14.80 6.44
CA ASN A 271 -5.08 15.83 7.44
C ASN A 271 -5.25 17.23 6.82
N HIS A 272 -4.44 17.61 5.83
CA HIS A 272 -4.56 18.92 5.19
C HIS A 272 -5.79 19.01 4.30
N ASP A 273 -6.10 17.96 3.54
CA ASP A 273 -7.34 17.88 2.76
C ASP A 273 -8.58 18.04 3.66
N THR A 274 -8.60 17.33 4.79
CA THR A 274 -9.73 17.32 5.73
C THR A 274 -9.86 18.65 6.45
N ALA A 275 -8.78 19.19 7.02
CA ALA A 275 -8.82 20.46 7.72
C ALA A 275 -9.24 21.61 6.79
N ARG A 276 -8.73 21.64 5.55
CA ARG A 276 -9.14 22.61 4.53
C ARG A 276 -10.61 22.48 4.18
N ALA A 277 -11.13 21.26 4.01
CA ALA A 277 -12.56 21.05 3.74
C ALA A 277 -13.44 21.53 4.91
N LEU A 278 -13.06 21.24 6.15
CA LEU A 278 -13.79 21.69 7.35
C LEU A 278 -13.78 23.21 7.52
N GLY A 279 -12.63 23.86 7.24
CA GLY A 279 -12.53 25.33 7.21
C GLY A 279 -13.47 25.95 6.18
N CYS A 280 -13.54 25.37 4.98
CA CYS A 280 -14.43 25.82 3.90
C CYS A 280 -15.91 25.52 4.14
N LEU A 281 -16.23 24.52 4.98
CA LEU A 281 -17.60 24.29 5.48
C LEU A 281 -18.01 25.30 6.56
N GLY A 282 -17.05 26.03 7.13
CA GLY A 282 -17.31 27.01 8.19
C GLY A 282 -17.59 26.37 9.55
N ILE A 283 -16.97 25.23 9.87
CA ILE A 283 -17.11 24.56 11.17
C ILE A 283 -16.77 25.50 12.33
N GLN A 284 -15.79 26.37 12.13
CA GLN A 284 -15.37 27.39 13.08
C GLN A 284 -16.45 28.41 13.46
N TYR A 285 -17.51 28.53 12.65
CA TYR A 285 -18.63 29.44 12.90
C TYR A 285 -19.82 28.77 13.58
N ILE A 286 -19.75 27.47 13.86
CA ILE A 286 -20.82 26.74 14.54
C ILE A 286 -20.79 27.04 16.03
N LYS A 287 -21.95 27.38 16.59
CA LYS A 287 -22.08 27.72 18.00
C LYS A 287 -21.68 26.53 18.90
N GLY A 288 -20.77 26.78 19.83
CA GLY A 288 -20.31 25.77 20.81
C GLY A 288 -19.08 24.98 20.37
N ILE A 289 -18.57 25.20 19.15
CA ILE A 289 -17.25 24.66 18.75
C ILE A 289 -16.15 25.44 19.44
N ASN A 290 -15.26 24.71 20.12
CA ASN A 290 -14.11 25.31 20.79
C ASN A 290 -12.96 25.52 19.80
N MET A 291 -12.63 26.79 19.59
CA MET A 291 -11.55 27.24 18.69
C MET A 291 -10.19 27.34 19.39
N GLU A 292 -10.20 27.38 20.72
CA GLU A 292 -9.01 27.55 21.56
C GLU A 292 -8.47 26.21 22.07
N ALA A 293 -9.28 25.15 22.00
CA ALA A 293 -8.84 23.77 22.22
C ALA A 293 -7.83 23.39 21.14
N LYS A 294 -6.54 23.60 21.44
CA LYS A 294 -5.44 23.26 20.54
C LYS A 294 -5.60 21.82 20.04
N HIS A 295 -5.53 21.65 18.73
CA HIS A 295 -5.72 20.39 18.02
C HIS A 295 -7.13 19.79 18.05
N GLY A 296 -8.13 20.55 18.48
CA GLY A 296 -9.53 20.21 18.26
C GLY A 296 -9.98 20.48 16.81
N VAL A 297 -11.11 19.90 16.42
CA VAL A 297 -11.72 20.06 15.09
C VAL A 297 -11.95 21.53 14.71
N GLY A 298 -12.41 22.36 15.65
CA GLY A 298 -12.57 23.80 15.46
C GLY A 298 -11.24 24.49 15.18
N TYR A 299 -10.26 24.27 16.07
CA TYR A 299 -8.91 24.80 15.91
C TYR A 299 -8.34 24.51 14.51
N PHE A 300 -8.36 23.24 14.06
CA PHE A 300 -7.83 22.88 12.75
C PHE A 300 -8.59 23.49 11.58
N ALA A 301 -9.94 23.57 11.66
CA ALA A 301 -10.75 24.21 10.63
C ALA A 301 -10.39 25.70 10.45
N LYS A 302 -10.15 26.41 11.57
CA LYS A 302 -9.71 27.81 11.54
C LYS A 302 -8.24 27.96 11.12
N ASP A 303 -7.35 27.12 11.66
CA ASP A 303 -5.91 27.18 11.40
C ASP A 303 -5.60 26.96 9.91
N ALA A 304 -6.32 26.04 9.26
CA ALA A 304 -6.22 25.79 7.83
C ALA A 304 -6.54 27.03 6.96
N ILE A 305 -7.41 27.92 7.42
CA ILE A 305 -7.82 29.14 6.72
C ILE A 305 -6.94 30.34 7.09
N GLU A 306 -6.75 30.58 8.39
CA GLU A 306 -6.25 31.87 8.88
C GLU A 306 -4.75 31.92 9.16
N HIS A 307 -4.13 30.83 9.61
CA HIS A 307 -2.82 30.91 10.28
C HIS A 307 -1.74 30.06 9.61
N ALA A 308 -2.11 28.89 9.09
CA ALA A 308 -1.14 27.94 8.56
C ALA A 308 -0.73 28.22 7.10
N GLY A 309 -1.42 29.15 6.43
CA GLY A 309 -1.18 29.48 5.02
C GLY A 309 -1.54 28.35 4.04
N TRP A 310 -2.20 27.29 4.53
CA TRP A 310 -2.54 26.10 3.73
C TRP A 310 -3.56 26.42 2.64
N THR A 311 -4.55 27.27 2.95
CA THR A 311 -5.62 27.60 2.00
C THR A 311 -5.40 28.94 1.30
N THR A 312 -4.60 29.85 1.87
CA THR A 312 -4.37 31.17 1.25
C THR A 312 -3.54 31.08 -0.03
N ILE A 313 -2.66 30.08 -0.17
CA ILE A 313 -1.99 29.80 -1.45
C ILE A 313 -3.01 29.35 -2.51
N GLU A 314 -4.01 28.54 -2.13
CA GLU A 314 -5.10 28.20 -3.05
C GLU A 314 -5.85 29.44 -3.51
N PHE A 315 -6.19 30.35 -2.59
CA PHE A 315 -6.90 31.60 -2.91
C PHE A 315 -6.08 32.50 -3.82
N ASP A 316 -4.77 32.62 -3.60
CA ASP A 316 -3.85 33.29 -4.52
C ASP A 316 -3.95 32.71 -5.93
N ARG A 317 -3.88 31.38 -6.07
CA ARG A 317 -3.97 30.71 -7.38
C ARG A 317 -5.33 30.86 -8.05
N ILE A 318 -6.42 30.97 -7.28
CA ILE A 318 -7.75 31.28 -7.84
C ILE A 318 -7.79 32.74 -8.34
N ASN A 319 -7.28 33.68 -7.55
CA ASN A 319 -7.23 35.10 -7.93
C ASN A 319 -6.36 35.33 -9.18
N GLU A 320 -5.19 34.69 -9.24
CA GLU A 320 -4.33 34.67 -10.42
C GLU A 320 -5.08 34.12 -11.64
N HIS A 321 -5.79 33.00 -11.47
CA HIS A 321 -6.56 32.39 -12.54
C HIS A 321 -7.66 33.32 -13.08
N TYR A 322 -8.44 33.97 -12.20
CA TYR A 322 -9.47 34.92 -12.64
C TYR A 322 -8.90 36.12 -13.36
N LEU A 323 -7.84 36.73 -12.81
CA LEU A 323 -7.18 37.86 -13.47
C LEU A 323 -6.62 37.45 -14.84
N ASN A 324 -5.91 36.34 -14.92
CA ASN A 324 -5.34 35.85 -16.19
C ASN A 324 -6.41 35.43 -17.20
N SER A 325 -7.59 35.00 -16.76
CA SER A 325 -8.71 34.71 -17.66
C SER A 325 -9.24 35.99 -18.31
N GLU A 326 -9.39 37.06 -17.53
CA GLU A 326 -9.78 38.37 -18.05
C GLU A 326 -8.71 38.99 -18.96
N ILE A 327 -7.43 38.86 -18.60
CA ILE A 327 -6.32 39.28 -19.46
C ILE A 327 -6.36 38.54 -20.80
N ASN A 328 -6.58 37.23 -20.80
CA ASN A 328 -6.69 36.45 -22.03
C ASN A 328 -7.89 36.88 -22.89
N ARG A 329 -9.04 37.20 -22.28
CA ARG A 329 -10.21 37.76 -22.97
C ARG A 329 -9.84 39.05 -23.70
N VAL A 330 -9.15 39.96 -23.02
CA VAL A 330 -8.66 41.22 -23.61
C VAL A 330 -7.64 40.95 -24.72
N ASN A 331 -6.68 40.05 -24.51
CA ASN A 331 -5.64 39.71 -25.50
C ASN A 331 -6.20 39.11 -26.79
N ILE A 332 -7.34 38.40 -26.74
CA ILE A 332 -8.04 37.96 -27.96
C ILE A 332 -8.42 39.15 -28.83
N VAL A 333 -8.96 40.22 -28.22
CA VAL A 333 -9.33 41.44 -28.94
C VAL A 333 -8.07 42.17 -29.43
N LEU A 334 -7.08 42.37 -28.56
CA LEU A 334 -5.83 43.06 -28.95
C LEU A 334 -5.14 42.39 -30.14
N ARG A 335 -5.07 41.05 -30.17
CA ARG A 335 -4.56 40.30 -31.33
C ARG A 335 -5.33 40.56 -32.62
N GLN A 336 -6.66 40.64 -32.55
CA GLN A 336 -7.49 40.91 -33.74
C GLN A 336 -7.19 42.28 -34.34
N TYR A 337 -6.85 43.27 -33.51
CA TYR A 337 -6.48 44.62 -33.93
C TYR A 337 -4.97 44.79 -34.16
N GLY A 338 -4.16 43.73 -34.04
CA GLY A 338 -2.70 43.80 -34.20
C GLY A 338 -2.00 44.64 -33.12
N LEU A 339 -2.62 44.78 -31.95
CA LEU A 339 -2.10 45.56 -30.82
C LEU A 339 -1.27 44.69 -29.87
N PRO A 340 -0.33 45.28 -29.10
CA PRO A 340 0.47 44.55 -28.12
C PRO A 340 -0.41 43.93 -27.02
N GLU A 341 -0.19 42.65 -26.74
CA GLU A 341 -0.89 41.93 -25.67
C GLU A 341 -0.49 42.43 -24.27
N LEU A 342 -1.38 42.23 -23.30
CA LEU A 342 -1.10 42.34 -21.88
C LEU A 342 -0.37 41.07 -21.40
N GLU A 343 0.57 41.24 -20.47
CA GLU A 343 1.30 40.11 -19.88
C GLU A 343 0.44 39.36 -18.86
N LEU A 344 0.61 38.05 -18.77
CA LEU A 344 -0.02 37.26 -17.71
C LEU A 344 0.68 37.49 -16.38
N VAL A 345 -0.11 37.51 -15.30
CA VAL A 345 0.38 37.69 -13.94
C VAL A 345 0.85 36.36 -13.36
N ASP A 346 2.00 36.40 -12.68
CA ASP A 346 2.58 35.28 -11.94
C ASP A 346 2.77 35.65 -10.46
N ILE A 347 1.83 35.23 -9.62
CA ILE A 347 1.87 35.46 -8.16
C ILE A 347 3.01 34.66 -7.53
N THR A 348 3.37 33.48 -8.06
CA THR A 348 4.46 32.68 -7.49
C THR A 348 5.80 33.42 -7.61
N SER A 349 6.08 34.01 -8.77
CA SER A 349 7.26 34.87 -8.97
C SER A 349 7.25 36.08 -8.04
N TYR A 350 6.09 36.73 -7.86
CA TYR A 350 5.96 37.83 -6.90
C TYR A 350 6.25 37.39 -5.46
N ARG A 351 5.69 36.26 -5.01
CA ARG A 351 5.95 35.70 -3.67
C ARG A 351 7.44 35.41 -3.45
N ILE A 352 8.12 34.87 -4.46
CA ILE A 352 9.58 34.62 -4.42
C ILE A 352 10.33 35.95 -4.27
N SER A 353 9.89 37.02 -4.93
CA SER A 353 10.56 38.33 -4.88
C SER A 353 10.51 38.99 -3.48
N ILE A 354 9.44 38.76 -2.71
CA ILE A 354 9.27 39.33 -1.35
C ILE A 354 9.79 38.41 -0.24
N GLU A 355 10.04 37.13 -0.53
CA GLU A 355 10.49 36.14 0.44
C GLU A 355 11.80 36.52 1.19
N PRO A 356 12.83 37.10 0.55
CA PRO A 356 14.07 37.49 1.23
C PRO A 356 13.85 38.50 2.36
N GLU A 357 12.97 39.47 2.13
CA GLU A 357 12.63 40.50 3.13
C GLU A 357 11.84 39.88 4.29
N MET A 358 10.88 39.00 3.97
CA MET A 358 10.13 38.25 4.98
C MET A 358 11.03 37.38 5.87
N LYS A 359 12.01 36.69 5.27
CA LYS A 359 13.02 35.90 6.00
C LYS A 359 13.88 36.79 6.89
N ARG A 360 14.23 37.99 6.44
CA ARG A 360 14.98 38.98 7.23
C ARG A 360 14.20 39.40 8.48
N ILE A 361 12.93 39.78 8.34
CA ILE A 361 12.05 40.18 9.45
C ILE A 361 11.87 39.01 10.44
N LYS A 362 11.58 37.80 9.94
CA LYS A 362 11.44 36.59 10.77
C LYS A 362 12.69 36.32 11.62
N LYS A 363 13.89 36.50 11.03
CA LYS A 363 15.16 36.32 11.74
C LYS A 363 15.37 37.36 12.84
N ILE A 364 15.02 38.62 12.58
CA ILE A 364 15.06 39.69 13.58
C ILE A 364 14.08 39.38 14.73
N ASN A 365 12.83 39.02 14.42
CA ASN A 365 11.83 38.71 15.43
C ASN A 365 12.19 37.49 16.26
N ALA A 366 12.82 36.46 15.67
CA ALA A 366 13.31 35.31 16.43
C ALA A 366 14.37 35.73 17.47
N LYS A 367 15.25 36.67 17.13
CA LYS A 367 16.23 37.23 18.06
C LYS A 367 15.55 38.03 19.17
N ILE A 368 14.60 38.91 18.81
CA ILE A 368 13.79 39.69 19.77
C ILE A 368 13.06 38.77 20.75
N ARG A 369 12.41 37.70 20.27
CA ARG A 369 11.72 36.73 21.12
C ARG A 369 12.67 36.02 22.07
N HIS A 370 13.85 35.61 21.59
CA HIS A 370 14.86 34.99 22.43
C HIS A 370 15.35 35.95 23.53
N GLU A 371 15.66 37.20 23.18
CA GLU A 371 16.08 38.21 24.15
C GLU A 371 14.97 38.53 25.16
N ASN A 372 13.71 38.61 24.70
CA ASN A 372 12.54 38.81 25.56
C ASN A 372 12.34 37.67 26.56
N GLU A 373 12.53 36.43 26.11
CA GLU A 373 12.41 35.24 26.96
C GLU A 373 13.53 35.19 28.01
N MET A 374 14.76 35.51 27.62
CA MET A 374 15.92 35.59 28.53
C MET A 374 15.78 36.72 29.55
N GLY A 375 15.09 37.81 29.19
CA GLY A 375 14.87 38.98 30.03
C GLY A 375 13.61 38.94 30.91
N LYS A 376 12.74 37.93 30.77
CA LYS A 376 11.39 37.92 31.40
C LYS A 376 11.40 38.00 32.94
N ASP A 377 12.45 37.51 33.57
CA ASP A 377 12.60 37.49 35.04
C ASP A 377 13.41 38.69 35.59
N ASN A 378 13.94 39.55 34.71
CA ASN A 378 14.68 40.75 35.08
C ASN A 378 13.74 41.97 35.17
N LYS A 379 13.61 42.54 36.38
CA LYS A 379 12.71 43.69 36.65
C LYS A 379 13.06 44.96 35.88
N ASP A 380 14.31 45.10 35.44
CA ASP A 380 14.79 46.28 34.69
C ASP A 380 14.76 46.04 33.17
N TYR A 381 14.38 44.84 32.72
CA TYR A 381 14.32 44.52 31.29
C TYR A 381 13.03 45.05 30.66
N THR A 382 13.18 45.92 29.66
CA THR A 382 12.05 46.38 28.84
C THR A 382 11.88 45.45 27.65
N ARG A 383 10.69 44.83 27.55
CA ARG A 383 10.35 43.94 26.44
C ARG A 383 10.47 44.68 25.11
N GLN A 384 11.28 44.13 24.21
CA GLN A 384 11.45 44.64 22.86
C GLN A 384 10.24 44.28 21.99
N ILE A 385 9.83 45.23 21.14
CA ILE A 385 8.69 45.07 20.22
C ILE A 385 9.16 44.33 18.97
N GLU A 386 8.48 43.24 18.62
CA GLU A 386 8.71 42.53 17.37
C GLU A 386 8.33 43.41 16.17
N GLN A 387 9.11 43.33 15.09
CA GLN A 387 8.75 44.01 13.85
C GLN A 387 7.48 43.40 13.26
N ILE A 388 6.63 44.23 12.65
CA ILE A 388 5.42 43.76 11.97
C ILE A 388 5.85 42.87 10.81
N LEU A 389 5.43 41.61 10.84
CA LEU A 389 5.61 40.68 9.75
C LEU A 389 4.38 40.82 8.83
N PRO A 390 4.51 41.40 7.63
CA PRO A 390 3.35 41.64 6.78
C PRO A 390 2.75 40.32 6.29
N ASP A 391 1.42 40.23 6.33
CA ASP A 391 0.71 39.05 5.86
C ASP A 391 0.94 38.86 4.35
N ILE A 392 1.35 37.65 3.95
CA ILE A 392 1.72 37.37 2.56
C ILE A 392 0.49 37.44 1.67
N PHE A 393 -0.65 36.92 2.13
CA PHE A 393 -1.88 36.90 1.34
C PHE A 393 -2.42 38.32 1.09
N THR A 394 -2.32 39.19 2.09
CA THR A 394 -2.64 40.61 1.93
C THR A 394 -1.73 41.30 0.90
N GLN A 395 -0.44 40.97 0.87
CA GLN A 395 0.50 41.50 -0.12
C GLN A 395 0.19 41.02 -1.54
N THR A 396 -0.09 39.73 -1.73
CA THR A 396 -0.43 39.17 -3.05
C THR A 396 -1.76 39.72 -3.57
N LEU A 397 -2.76 39.91 -2.70
CA LEU A 397 -4.00 40.62 -3.07
C LEU A 397 -3.74 42.07 -3.49
N GLY A 398 -2.87 42.78 -2.77
CA GLY A 398 -2.45 44.14 -3.14
C GLY A 398 -1.83 44.18 -4.53
N PHE A 399 -0.90 43.25 -4.82
CA PHE A 399 -0.28 43.12 -6.14
C PHE A 399 -1.28 42.84 -7.26
N ILE A 400 -2.27 41.96 -7.02
CA ILE A 400 -3.35 41.68 -7.99
C ILE A 400 -4.18 42.93 -8.29
N ARG A 401 -4.51 43.73 -7.27
CA ARG A 401 -5.25 44.99 -7.43
C ARG A 401 -4.46 46.01 -8.23
N GLU A 402 -3.18 46.18 -7.91
CA GLU A 402 -2.27 47.08 -8.61
C GLU A 402 -2.17 46.70 -10.10
N LYS A 403 -1.97 45.41 -10.41
CA LYS A 403 -1.92 44.92 -11.80
C LYS A 403 -3.21 45.14 -12.57
N ARG A 404 -4.37 44.92 -11.92
CA ARG A 404 -5.68 45.20 -12.53
C ARG A 404 -5.83 46.68 -12.86
N GLU A 405 -5.46 47.58 -11.94
CA GLU A 405 -5.53 49.03 -12.15
C GLU A 405 -4.60 49.49 -13.27
N GLU A 406 -3.36 48.99 -13.29
CA GLU A 406 -2.39 49.23 -14.36
C GLU A 406 -2.98 48.85 -15.74
N TYR A 407 -3.54 47.65 -15.86
CA TYR A 407 -4.10 47.16 -17.12
C TYR A 407 -5.39 47.86 -17.53
N ASN A 408 -6.26 48.21 -16.59
CA ASN A 408 -7.45 49.00 -16.89
C ASN A 408 -7.12 50.42 -17.38
N GLY A 409 -6.05 51.02 -16.83
CA GLY A 409 -5.50 52.29 -17.36
C GLY A 409 -5.03 52.15 -18.81
N ARG A 410 -4.30 51.06 -19.12
CA ARG A 410 -3.86 50.75 -20.50
C ARG A 410 -5.02 50.50 -21.45
N ILE A 411 -6.03 49.74 -21.03
CA ILE A 411 -7.22 49.44 -21.84
C ILE A 411 -7.98 50.73 -22.16
N THR A 412 -8.14 51.63 -21.17
CA THR A 412 -8.80 52.93 -21.37
C THR A 412 -8.06 53.75 -22.43
N ALA A 413 -6.73 53.84 -22.33
CA ALA A 413 -5.91 54.52 -23.34
C ALA A 413 -6.04 53.89 -24.74
N ILE A 414 -6.06 52.56 -24.83
CA ILE A 414 -6.24 51.85 -26.11
C ILE A 414 -7.62 52.15 -26.72
N ASN A 415 -8.68 52.13 -25.91
CA ASN A 415 -10.03 52.45 -26.35
C ASN A 415 -10.10 53.88 -26.91
N ASP A 416 -9.52 54.84 -26.19
CA ASP A 416 -9.49 56.26 -26.60
C ASP A 416 -8.67 56.50 -27.88
N GLU A 417 -7.50 55.86 -28.01
CA GLU A 417 -6.57 56.06 -29.13
C GLU A 417 -7.01 55.34 -30.42
N ASN A 418 -7.65 54.18 -30.30
CA ASN A 418 -7.95 53.30 -31.43
C ASN A 418 -9.44 53.23 -31.77
N GLY A 419 -10.31 53.88 -30.99
CA GLY A 419 -11.76 53.82 -31.16
C GLY A 419 -12.32 52.40 -30.97
N ILE A 420 -11.68 51.61 -30.10
CA ILE A 420 -12.09 50.25 -29.75
C ILE A 420 -12.91 50.32 -28.45
N ASP A 421 -13.84 49.38 -28.26
CA ASP A 421 -14.59 49.23 -27.01
C ASP A 421 -14.22 47.91 -26.33
N ILE A 422 -13.05 47.89 -25.68
CA ILE A 422 -12.62 46.77 -24.86
C ILE A 422 -13.16 46.96 -23.44
N GLU A 423 -13.99 46.03 -22.96
CA GLU A 423 -14.45 46.03 -21.57
C GLU A 423 -13.28 45.88 -20.58
N LEU A 424 -13.27 46.72 -19.54
CA LEU A 424 -12.29 46.71 -18.46
C LEU A 424 -12.27 45.35 -17.72
N ILE A 425 -11.10 44.99 -17.21
CA ILE A 425 -10.89 43.79 -16.38
C ILE A 425 -11.63 43.97 -15.06
N SER A 426 -12.52 43.02 -14.76
CA SER A 426 -13.29 42.98 -13.51
C SER A 426 -13.58 41.54 -13.09
N PHE A 427 -13.34 41.22 -11.82
CA PHE A 427 -13.70 39.94 -11.20
C PHE A 427 -13.82 40.10 -9.67
N VAL A 428 -14.50 39.16 -9.02
CA VAL A 428 -14.61 39.12 -7.55
C VAL A 428 -13.40 38.39 -6.99
N GLU A 429 -12.52 39.13 -6.32
CA GLU A 429 -11.37 38.58 -5.61
C GLU A 429 -11.81 37.64 -4.49
N VAL A 430 -11.13 36.51 -4.35
CA VAL A 430 -11.26 35.60 -3.22
C VAL A 430 -10.48 36.17 -2.04
N THR A 431 -11.17 36.36 -0.92
CA THR A 431 -10.64 36.87 0.35
C THR A 431 -11.04 35.97 1.51
N LEU A 432 -10.48 36.23 2.70
CA LEU A 432 -10.90 35.53 3.92
C LEU A 432 -12.35 35.81 4.32
N ASP A 433 -12.97 36.87 3.78
CA ASP A 433 -14.36 37.22 4.09
C ASP A 433 -15.37 36.54 3.16
N ASN A 434 -14.96 36.17 1.94
CA ASN A 434 -15.87 35.68 0.90
C ASN A 434 -15.53 34.29 0.32
N TYR A 435 -14.44 33.64 0.74
CA TYR A 435 -13.99 32.37 0.18
C TYR A 435 -15.05 31.26 0.20
N MET A 436 -15.90 31.21 1.24
CA MET A 436 -16.98 30.23 1.33
C MET A 436 -18.04 30.40 0.24
N GLU A 437 -18.12 31.57 -0.40
CA GLU A 437 -19.02 31.83 -1.53
C GLU A 437 -18.39 31.54 -2.89
N ASN A 438 -17.06 31.45 -2.96
CA ASN A 438 -16.36 31.28 -4.22
C ASN A 438 -16.72 29.93 -4.88
N PRO A 439 -17.10 29.91 -6.18
CA PRO A 439 -17.50 28.68 -6.86
C PRO A 439 -16.41 27.60 -6.91
N GLU A 440 -15.14 27.98 -7.16
CA GLU A 440 -14.03 27.01 -7.19
C GLU A 440 -13.76 26.43 -5.81
N VAL A 441 -13.79 27.26 -4.76
CA VAL A 441 -13.62 26.78 -3.37
C VAL A 441 -14.73 25.79 -3.02
N LYS A 442 -16.00 26.10 -3.35
CA LYS A 442 -17.14 25.20 -3.14
C LYS A 442 -16.99 23.89 -3.91
N GLU A 443 -16.64 23.96 -5.19
CA GLU A 443 -16.45 22.78 -6.04
C GLU A 443 -15.40 21.84 -5.45
N ARG A 444 -14.22 22.36 -5.10
CA ARG A 444 -13.13 21.55 -4.54
C ARG A 444 -13.51 20.94 -3.20
N THR A 445 -14.10 21.74 -2.30
CA THR A 445 -14.57 21.25 -1.00
C THR A 445 -15.55 20.11 -1.17
N LEU A 446 -16.53 20.29 -2.04
CA LEU A 446 -17.55 19.28 -2.31
C LEU A 446 -16.94 18.03 -2.93
N TRP A 447 -16.02 18.19 -3.88
CA TRP A 447 -15.32 17.07 -4.52
C TRP A 447 -14.53 16.23 -3.51
N GLU A 448 -13.81 16.86 -2.56
CA GLU A 448 -13.09 16.14 -1.50
C GLU A 448 -14.07 15.32 -0.65
N LEU A 449 -15.19 15.92 -0.24
CA LEU A 449 -16.19 15.27 0.61
C LEU A 449 -16.92 14.12 -0.11
N GLN A 450 -17.18 14.26 -1.41
CA GLN A 450 -17.78 13.21 -2.24
C GLN A 450 -16.79 12.06 -2.52
N ASN A 451 -15.48 12.34 -2.50
CA ASN A 451 -14.42 11.34 -2.68
C ASN A 451 -13.75 10.91 -1.36
N PHE A 452 -14.27 11.34 -0.22
CA PHE A 452 -13.65 11.17 1.09
C PHE A 452 -13.40 9.71 1.46
N ARG A 453 -12.15 9.34 1.71
CA ARG A 453 -11.80 7.98 2.18
C ARG A 453 -10.69 8.07 3.20
N LEU A 454 -10.71 7.19 4.18
CA LEU A 454 -9.62 7.13 5.16
C LEU A 454 -8.58 6.07 4.77
N PHE A 455 -9.00 5.02 4.05
CA PHE A 455 -8.09 3.98 3.60
C PHE A 455 -8.59 3.27 2.31
N TYR A 456 -7.69 2.51 1.68
CA TYR A 456 -8.00 1.66 0.53
C TYR A 456 -7.18 0.36 0.58
N ILE A 457 -7.78 -0.76 0.15
CA ILE A 457 -7.09 -2.05 0.00
C ILE A 457 -7.03 -2.43 -1.47
N ASP A 458 -5.82 -2.54 -2.00
CA ASP A 458 -5.59 -2.88 -3.42
C ASP A 458 -5.65 -4.39 -3.70
N ILE A 459 -5.52 -4.77 -4.97
CA ILE A 459 -5.62 -6.16 -5.39
C ILE A 459 -4.46 -7.02 -4.85
N LEU A 460 -3.33 -6.43 -4.48
CA LEU A 460 -2.22 -7.13 -3.84
C LEU A 460 -2.41 -7.31 -2.33
N GLY A 461 -3.49 -6.77 -1.76
CA GLY A 461 -3.72 -6.79 -0.33
C GLY A 461 -2.87 -5.76 0.42
N ASN A 462 -2.42 -4.70 -0.26
CA ASN A 462 -1.79 -3.57 0.44
C ASN A 462 -2.87 -2.69 1.08
N LEU A 463 -2.68 -2.32 2.35
CA LEU A 463 -3.46 -1.32 3.07
C LEU A 463 -2.83 0.06 2.85
N HIS A 464 -3.52 0.92 2.12
CA HIS A 464 -3.14 2.31 1.88
C HIS A 464 -3.90 3.20 2.85
N ILE A 465 -3.18 3.99 3.64
CA ILE A 465 -3.73 4.88 4.67
C ILE A 465 -2.76 6.04 4.90
N HIS A 466 -3.26 7.24 5.19
CA HIS A 466 -2.41 8.43 5.29
C HIS A 466 -1.32 8.32 6.36
N ALA A 467 -1.72 7.84 7.54
CA ALA A 467 -0.84 7.73 8.70
C ALA A 467 -1.15 6.47 9.51
N LEU A 468 -0.35 6.21 10.54
CA LEU A 468 -0.66 5.18 11.53
C LEU A 468 -2.00 5.52 12.20
N PRO A 469 -2.99 4.61 12.25
CA PRO A 469 -4.24 4.87 12.94
C PRO A 469 -4.02 4.99 14.46
N PRO A 470 -5.00 5.47 15.23
CA PRO A 470 -4.94 5.45 16.68
C PRO A 470 -4.77 4.01 17.16
N ILE A 471 -3.64 3.71 17.78
CA ILE A 471 -3.27 2.36 18.19
C ILE A 471 -3.18 2.27 19.70
N ASP A 472 -3.86 1.25 20.25
CA ASP A 472 -3.57 0.77 21.59
C ASP A 472 -2.45 -0.27 21.51
N PHE A 473 -1.25 0.11 21.96
CA PHE A 473 -0.06 -0.75 21.96
C PHE A 473 -0.14 -1.90 22.98
N THR A 474 -1.01 -1.80 24.00
CA THR A 474 -1.23 -2.84 25.01
C THR A 474 -2.12 -3.93 24.47
N THR A 475 -3.29 -3.58 23.92
CA THR A 475 -4.20 -4.57 23.30
C THR A 475 -3.80 -4.95 21.88
N ARG A 476 -2.90 -4.18 21.26
CA ARG A 476 -2.46 -4.31 19.87
C ARG A 476 -3.61 -4.20 18.88
N THR A 477 -4.49 -3.23 19.10
CA THR A 477 -5.66 -2.99 18.24
C THR A 477 -5.74 -1.54 17.80
N VAL A 478 -6.52 -1.30 16.74
CA VAL A 478 -6.88 0.06 16.30
C VAL A 478 -7.98 0.58 17.22
N ASN A 479 -7.68 1.61 18.00
CA ASN A 479 -8.55 2.20 19.01
C ASN A 479 -9.44 3.29 18.41
N VAL A 480 -10.35 2.88 17.52
CA VAL A 480 -11.34 3.75 16.91
C VAL A 480 -12.71 3.15 17.09
N HIS A 481 -13.65 3.97 17.55
CA HIS A 481 -15.03 3.57 17.85
C HIS A 481 -15.98 4.52 17.16
N TYR A 482 -16.94 3.99 16.39
CA TYR A 482 -17.95 4.83 15.76
C TYR A 482 -19.24 4.05 15.56
N LYS A 483 -20.35 4.52 16.15
CA LYS A 483 -21.70 3.92 16.01
C LYS A 483 -21.74 2.39 16.17
N GLY A 484 -21.01 1.86 17.16
CA GLY A 484 -20.94 0.42 17.45
C GLY A 484 -19.97 -0.39 16.58
N PHE A 485 -19.27 0.25 15.63
CA PHE A 485 -18.16 -0.34 14.88
C PHE A 485 -16.83 0.00 15.53
N HIS A 486 -15.84 -0.86 15.28
CA HIS A 486 -14.50 -0.79 15.88
C HIS A 486 -13.39 -0.89 14.84
N GLY A 487 -12.25 -0.24 15.10
CA GLY A 487 -11.05 -0.29 14.26
C GLY A 487 -11.29 0.21 12.83
N LEU A 488 -10.77 -0.51 11.84
CA LEU A 488 -10.95 -0.14 10.42
C LEU A 488 -12.41 -0.21 9.95
N GLU A 489 -13.28 -0.96 10.62
CA GLU A 489 -14.72 -0.96 10.31
C GLU A 489 -15.38 0.36 10.72
N ALA A 490 -14.90 0.98 11.81
CA ALA A 490 -15.35 2.32 12.21
C ALA A 490 -14.94 3.37 11.17
N PHE A 491 -13.70 3.32 10.67
CA PHE A 491 -13.27 4.18 9.57
C PHE A 491 -14.07 3.96 8.28
N GLU A 492 -14.39 2.72 7.94
CA GLU A 492 -15.22 2.42 6.76
C GLU A 492 -16.63 3.03 6.90
N MET A 493 -17.21 3.00 8.10
CA MET A 493 -18.50 3.63 8.38
C MET A 493 -18.43 5.16 8.31
N ILE A 494 -17.38 5.78 8.88
CA ILE A 494 -17.16 7.24 8.83
C ILE A 494 -17.10 7.74 7.38
N GLN A 495 -16.29 7.09 6.54
CA GLN A 495 -16.16 7.53 5.15
C GLN A 495 -17.45 7.31 4.33
N GLU A 496 -18.26 6.29 4.66
CA GLU A 496 -19.55 6.06 4.03
C GLU A 496 -20.54 7.18 4.37
N GLU A 497 -20.66 7.55 5.65
CA GLU A 497 -21.62 8.56 6.08
C GLU A 497 -21.27 9.94 5.55
N ILE A 498 -20.00 10.33 5.59
CA ILE A 498 -19.55 11.62 5.03
C ILE A 498 -19.89 11.65 3.54
N ARG A 499 -19.47 10.65 2.75
CA ARG A 499 -19.74 10.64 1.30
C ARG A 499 -21.24 10.64 1.00
N SER A 500 -22.02 9.84 1.73
CA SER A 500 -23.47 9.73 1.51
C SER A 500 -24.22 11.02 1.86
N TYR A 501 -23.71 11.82 2.80
CA TYR A 501 -24.29 13.13 3.10
C TYR A 501 -24.11 14.11 1.94
N PHE A 502 -22.93 14.11 1.29
CA PHE A 502 -22.56 15.10 0.27
C PHE A 502 -22.83 14.64 -1.18
N GLU A 503 -23.08 13.36 -1.44
CA GLU A 503 -23.21 12.83 -2.81
C GLU A 503 -24.33 13.47 -3.64
N GLY A 504 -25.45 13.84 -3.01
CA GLY A 504 -26.60 14.44 -3.68
C GLY A 504 -26.49 15.95 -3.88
N MET A 505 -25.41 16.57 -3.42
CA MET A 505 -25.22 18.02 -3.52
C MET A 505 -24.50 18.38 -4.82
N ASN A 506 -24.95 19.46 -5.46
CA ASN A 506 -24.27 20.07 -6.62
C ASN A 506 -23.41 21.28 -6.22
N THR A 507 -23.64 21.84 -5.04
CA THR A 507 -22.89 22.95 -4.46
C THR A 507 -23.06 22.96 -2.94
N LEU A 508 -22.21 23.70 -2.23
CA LEU A 508 -22.28 23.83 -0.78
C LEU A 508 -23.07 25.09 -0.38
N PRO A 509 -24.16 24.94 0.40
CA PRO A 509 -24.87 26.08 0.96
C PRO A 509 -24.04 26.78 2.04
N ASN A 510 -23.90 28.10 1.97
CA ASN A 510 -23.34 28.89 3.05
C ASN A 510 -24.45 29.43 3.96
N SER A 511 -25.02 28.57 4.80
CA SER A 511 -26.04 28.98 5.77
C SER A 511 -25.81 28.34 7.14
N GLU A 512 -26.24 29.02 8.19
CA GLU A 512 -26.23 28.48 9.56
C GLU A 512 -27.05 27.19 9.64
N SER A 513 -28.24 27.16 9.02
CA SER A 513 -29.10 25.97 8.99
C SER A 513 -28.44 24.74 8.37
N PHE A 514 -27.62 24.94 7.35
CA PHE A 514 -26.87 23.85 6.71
C PHE A 514 -25.79 23.34 7.66
N ARG A 515 -24.97 24.25 8.22
CA ARG A 515 -23.89 23.92 9.14
C ARG A 515 -24.39 23.17 10.37
N ASP A 516 -25.48 23.63 10.99
CA ASP A 516 -26.07 23.01 12.17
C ASP A 516 -26.58 21.59 11.87
N ARG A 517 -27.24 21.41 10.72
CA ARG A 517 -27.72 20.09 10.30
C ARG A 517 -26.56 19.14 10.03
N MET A 518 -25.57 19.58 9.26
CA MET A 518 -24.39 18.80 8.94
C MET A 518 -23.65 18.41 10.21
N TRP A 519 -23.42 19.34 11.15
CA TRP A 519 -22.71 19.07 12.38
C TRP A 519 -23.46 18.09 13.29
N ARG A 520 -24.79 18.18 13.35
CA ARG A 520 -25.61 17.21 14.08
C ARG A 520 -25.49 15.79 13.50
N GLU A 521 -25.33 15.66 12.19
CA GLU A 521 -25.28 14.35 11.50
C GLU A 521 -23.85 13.79 11.42
N LEU A 522 -22.83 14.64 11.26
CA LEU A 522 -21.43 14.25 10.96
C LEU A 522 -20.38 14.76 11.97
N GLY A 523 -20.76 15.58 12.95
CA GLY A 523 -19.79 16.22 13.86
C GLY A 523 -18.94 15.23 14.65
N GLU A 524 -19.52 14.10 15.08
CA GLU A 524 -18.79 13.02 15.74
C GLU A 524 -17.73 12.41 14.80
N ALA A 525 -18.10 12.10 13.56
CA ALA A 525 -17.19 11.57 12.55
C ALA A 525 -16.02 12.52 12.26
N PHE A 526 -16.30 13.82 12.06
CA PHE A 526 -15.25 14.82 11.85
C PHE A 526 -14.35 14.99 13.07
N THR A 527 -14.91 14.89 14.27
CA THR A 527 -14.12 14.98 15.51
C THR A 527 -13.16 13.81 15.61
N ILE A 528 -13.63 12.57 15.41
CA ILE A 528 -12.78 11.37 15.44
C ILE A 528 -11.64 11.45 14.41
N VAL A 529 -11.94 11.91 13.19
CA VAL A 529 -10.91 12.03 12.13
C VAL A 529 -9.88 13.09 12.49
N MET A 530 -10.30 14.25 13.02
CA MET A 530 -9.36 15.31 13.38
C MET A 530 -8.58 15.01 14.66
N GLU A 531 -9.15 14.25 15.60
CA GLU A 531 -8.42 13.71 16.74
C GLU A 531 -7.36 12.70 16.30
N TRP A 532 -7.66 11.84 15.32
CA TRP A 532 -6.64 10.98 14.72
C TRP A 532 -5.48 11.80 14.13
N PHE A 533 -5.78 12.89 13.43
CA PHE A 533 -4.78 13.79 12.84
C PHE A 533 -4.19 14.81 13.82
N SER A 534 -4.56 14.75 15.10
CA SER A 534 -4.08 15.66 16.13
C SER A 534 -2.63 15.37 16.52
N ASP A 535 -1.90 16.43 16.87
CA ASP A 535 -0.55 16.31 17.42
C ASP A 535 -0.56 15.88 18.89
N VAL A 536 -1.70 15.96 19.59
CA VAL A 536 -1.82 15.69 21.04
C VAL A 536 -1.43 14.26 21.37
N ASP A 537 -1.99 13.30 20.65
CA ASP A 537 -1.74 11.88 20.88
C ASP A 537 -0.58 11.34 20.02
N ALA A 538 0.02 12.22 19.20
CA ALA A 538 1.18 11.98 18.35
C ALA A 538 1.08 10.71 17.47
N HIS A 539 -0.13 10.22 17.19
CA HIS A 539 -0.35 8.97 16.45
C HIS A 539 0.34 8.97 15.08
N ILE A 540 0.31 10.12 14.43
CA ILE A 540 0.83 10.33 13.08
C ILE A 540 2.31 10.72 13.05
N LYS A 541 2.98 10.83 14.21
CA LYS A 541 4.37 11.31 14.31
C LYS A 541 5.40 10.18 14.16
N PRO A 542 6.65 10.50 13.77
CA PRO A 542 7.72 9.51 13.58
C PRO A 542 7.94 8.60 14.80
N VAL A 543 7.84 9.15 16.01
CA VAL A 543 7.98 8.40 17.26
C VAL A 543 6.95 7.28 17.42
N SER A 544 5.71 7.49 16.97
CA SER A 544 4.66 6.47 17.01
C SER A 544 4.90 5.37 15.98
N VAL A 545 5.44 5.72 14.82
CA VAL A 545 5.86 4.75 13.80
C VAL A 545 7.01 3.88 14.32
N ILE A 546 8.01 4.48 14.98
CA ILE A 546 9.12 3.74 15.61
C ILE A 546 8.57 2.77 16.65
N LYS A 547 7.75 3.27 17.59
CA LYS A 547 7.11 2.45 18.63
C LYS A 547 6.27 1.31 18.02
N PHE A 548 5.56 1.57 16.94
CA PHE A 548 4.81 0.55 16.19
C PHE A 548 5.71 -0.55 15.63
N MET A 549 6.86 -0.18 15.06
CA MET A 549 7.83 -1.16 14.58
C MET A 549 8.46 -1.97 15.71
N GLU A 550 8.77 -1.35 16.86
CA GLU A 550 9.27 -2.05 18.06
C GLU A 550 8.27 -3.10 18.59
N HIS A 551 6.96 -2.87 18.39
CA HIS A 551 5.90 -3.81 18.77
C HIS A 551 5.61 -4.86 17.69
N GLY A 552 6.51 -5.03 16.72
CA GLY A 552 6.42 -6.02 15.65
C GLY A 552 5.78 -5.51 14.36
N GLY A 553 5.56 -4.19 14.23
CA GLY A 553 5.00 -3.57 13.03
C GLY A 553 3.65 -4.17 12.64
N PRO A 554 3.25 -4.14 11.35
CA PRO A 554 1.94 -4.63 10.92
C PRO A 554 1.65 -6.09 11.33
N GLN A 555 2.69 -6.93 11.42
CA GLN A 555 2.58 -8.31 11.89
C GLN A 555 2.16 -8.39 13.37
N GLY A 556 2.73 -7.55 14.24
CA GLY A 556 2.45 -7.54 15.67
C GLY A 556 0.98 -7.28 16.01
N PHE A 557 0.27 -6.60 15.10
CA PHE A 557 -1.14 -6.18 15.23
C PHE A 557 -2.11 -7.07 14.43
N ASN A 558 -1.61 -7.95 13.56
CA ASN A 558 -2.35 -8.97 12.80
C ASN A 558 -3.75 -8.50 12.38
N GLU A 559 -4.85 -9.14 12.81
CA GLU A 559 -6.23 -8.84 12.38
C GLU A 559 -6.64 -7.36 12.52
N GLY A 560 -6.01 -6.58 13.40
CA GLY A 560 -6.25 -5.14 13.54
C GLY A 560 -5.76 -4.30 12.34
N LEU A 561 -4.75 -4.79 11.60
CA LEU A 561 -4.19 -4.13 10.41
C LEU A 561 -4.03 -5.14 9.26
N ILE A 562 -3.10 -6.08 9.40
CA ILE A 562 -2.87 -7.20 8.46
C ILE A 562 -3.87 -8.32 8.74
N GLY A 563 -5.01 -8.28 8.06
CA GLY A 563 -6.12 -9.23 8.23
C GLY A 563 -7.48 -8.53 8.28
N ALA A 564 -7.47 -7.22 8.53
CA ALA A 564 -8.63 -6.38 8.41
C ALA A 564 -9.21 -6.41 7.00
N ARG A 565 -10.53 -6.25 6.91
CA ARG A 565 -11.27 -6.35 5.66
C ARG A 565 -12.06 -5.07 5.42
N ALA A 566 -11.86 -4.46 4.26
CA ALA A 566 -12.78 -3.46 3.74
C ALA A 566 -14.01 -4.20 3.22
N ARG A 567 -15.20 -4.03 3.83
CA ARG A 567 -16.38 -4.87 3.55
C ARG A 567 -17.21 -4.36 2.38
N GLN A 568 -17.27 -3.05 2.15
CA GLN A 568 -18.26 -2.45 1.25
C GLN A 568 -17.72 -2.21 -0.17
N PHE A 569 -16.53 -1.62 -0.32
CA PHE A 569 -16.06 -1.16 -1.64
C PHE A 569 -15.24 -2.19 -2.42
N SER A 570 -14.47 -3.04 -1.73
CA SER A 570 -13.64 -4.05 -2.40
C SER A 570 -13.74 -5.46 -1.81
N ASN A 571 -14.34 -5.66 -0.62
CA ASN A 571 -14.36 -6.94 0.11
C ASN A 571 -12.97 -7.62 0.13
N ARG A 572 -11.92 -6.81 0.30
CA ARG A 572 -10.53 -7.24 0.29
C ARG A 572 -9.98 -7.28 1.71
N GLN A 573 -9.08 -8.23 1.92
CA GLN A 573 -8.31 -8.37 3.13
C GLN A 573 -6.93 -7.76 2.90
N ALA A 574 -6.44 -6.99 3.88
CA ALA A 574 -5.04 -6.57 3.92
C ALA A 574 -4.15 -7.78 4.24
N SER A 575 -3.16 -8.06 3.41
CA SER A 575 -2.29 -9.25 3.55
C SER A 575 -0.83 -9.03 3.16
N PHE A 576 -0.47 -7.88 2.58
CA PHE A 576 0.89 -7.60 2.12
C PHE A 576 1.54 -6.40 2.83
N MET A 577 1.42 -5.18 2.30
CA MET A 577 2.06 -4.00 2.87
C MET A 577 1.04 -3.07 3.53
N MET A 578 1.42 -2.43 4.64
CA MET A 578 0.81 -1.18 5.09
C MET A 578 1.62 -0.02 4.51
N ILE A 579 0.98 0.93 3.86
CA ILE A 579 1.63 2.02 3.12
C ILE A 579 1.11 3.36 3.64
N VAL A 580 2.02 4.18 4.17
CA VAL A 580 1.75 5.46 4.84
C VAL A 580 2.50 6.64 4.21
N GLY A 581 1.95 7.84 4.34
CA GLY A 581 2.42 9.07 3.71
C GLY A 581 2.85 10.19 4.68
N HIS A 582 2.20 10.41 5.83
CA HIS A 582 2.36 11.64 6.64
C HIS A 582 3.73 11.91 7.34
N ASN A 583 4.71 11.01 7.23
CA ASN A 583 5.92 11.11 8.04
C ASN A 583 7.18 11.47 7.23
N GLU A 584 7.42 12.77 7.08
CA GLU A 584 8.49 13.34 6.25
C GLU A 584 9.80 12.57 6.41
N ARG A 585 10.35 12.04 5.31
CA ARG A 585 11.51 11.13 5.37
C ARG A 585 12.69 11.72 6.12
N LYS A 586 12.94 13.03 5.99
CA LYS A 586 13.99 13.76 6.72
C LYS A 586 13.88 13.66 8.25
N LYS A 587 12.68 13.44 8.80
CA LYS A 587 12.47 13.24 10.25
C LYS A 587 12.91 11.87 10.74
N PHE A 588 13.12 10.91 9.82
CA PHE A 588 13.65 9.58 10.09
C PHE A 588 15.13 9.42 9.70
N ASN A 589 15.82 10.52 9.39
CA ASN A 589 17.26 10.53 9.09
C ASN A 589 18.11 10.81 10.33
N ASP A 590 17.54 10.70 11.54
CA ASP A 590 18.29 10.81 12.79
C ASP A 590 19.35 9.69 12.87
N PRO A 591 20.65 10.02 13.04
CA PRO A 591 21.73 9.02 13.12
C PRO A 591 21.57 8.01 14.25
N GLU A 592 20.84 8.34 15.32
CA GLU A 592 20.66 7.46 16.47
C GLU A 592 19.52 6.45 16.26
N THR A 593 18.53 6.76 15.42
CA THR A 593 17.35 5.90 15.17
C THR A 593 16.81 6.01 13.73
N PRO A 594 17.61 5.69 12.69
CA PRO A 594 17.14 5.79 11.31
C PRO A 594 16.07 4.72 11.01
N LEU A 595 14.93 5.15 10.49
CA LEU A 595 13.89 4.24 10.01
C LEU A 595 13.94 4.20 8.47
N PRO A 596 14.19 3.04 7.84
CA PRO A 596 14.23 2.95 6.39
C PRO A 596 12.85 3.22 5.78
N TRP A 597 12.81 3.63 4.50
CA TRP A 597 11.54 3.92 3.81
C TRP A 597 10.61 2.69 3.74
N ILE A 598 11.18 1.50 3.84
CA ILE A 598 10.47 0.23 3.90
C ILE A 598 11.04 -0.64 5.02
N VAL A 599 10.17 -1.27 5.80
CA VAL A 599 10.55 -2.34 6.73
C VAL A 599 9.77 -3.60 6.40
N LEU A 600 10.50 -4.65 6.02
CA LEU A 600 9.93 -5.94 5.63
C LEU A 600 9.99 -6.93 6.79
N SER A 601 9.01 -7.82 6.87
CA SER A 601 9.05 -9.04 7.67
C SER A 601 9.20 -10.23 6.71
N PRO A 602 10.43 -10.70 6.41
CA PRO A 602 10.64 -11.83 5.50
C PRO A 602 9.92 -13.10 5.93
N GLU A 603 9.73 -13.29 7.25
CA GLU A 603 9.01 -14.43 7.81
C GLU A 603 7.57 -14.46 7.31
N THR A 604 6.84 -13.36 7.40
CA THR A 604 5.41 -13.30 7.03
C THR A 604 5.17 -12.83 5.59
N GLY A 605 6.21 -12.28 4.96
CA GLY A 605 6.08 -11.66 3.66
C GLY A 605 5.20 -10.41 3.67
N SER A 606 5.22 -9.66 4.77
CA SER A 606 4.47 -8.40 4.96
C SER A 606 5.43 -7.26 5.35
N GLY A 607 4.92 -6.05 5.53
CA GLY A 607 5.75 -4.95 6.01
C GLY A 607 5.06 -3.59 6.03
N LEU A 608 5.84 -2.57 6.38
CA LEU A 608 5.45 -1.16 6.36
C LEU A 608 6.27 -0.43 5.28
N MET A 609 5.63 0.43 4.51
CA MET A 609 6.27 1.43 3.66
C MET A 609 5.87 2.82 4.14
N ASN A 610 6.85 3.67 4.40
CA ASN A 610 6.65 5.10 4.54
C ASN A 610 7.13 5.79 3.25
N ILE A 611 6.19 6.36 2.51
CA ILE A 611 6.43 6.94 1.19
C ILE A 611 6.28 8.46 1.17
N ASP A 612 6.46 9.12 2.33
CA ASP A 612 6.56 10.57 2.42
C ASP A 612 7.82 11.09 1.73
N TYR A 613 7.69 11.42 0.45
CA TYR A 613 8.70 12.14 -0.29
C TYR A 613 8.09 13.45 -0.78
N GLU A 614 8.02 14.41 0.13
CA GLU A 614 7.54 15.79 -0.07
C GLU A 614 7.78 16.31 -1.50
N LEU A 615 6.67 16.69 -2.16
CA LEU A 615 6.64 17.13 -3.54
C LEU A 615 6.72 18.65 -3.69
N ALA A 616 6.55 19.41 -2.61
CA ALA A 616 6.65 20.87 -2.62
C ALA A 616 8.07 21.38 -2.95
N GLU A 617 8.18 22.18 -4.02
CA GLU A 617 9.41 22.87 -4.45
C GLU A 617 9.77 24.03 -3.50
N GLY A 618 10.29 23.71 -2.31
CA GLY A 618 10.71 24.72 -1.32
C GLY A 618 10.78 24.21 0.12
N TYR A 619 10.01 23.18 0.45
CA TYR A 619 9.98 22.54 1.79
C TYR A 619 10.91 21.31 1.90
N SER A 620 11.41 20.87 0.74
CA SER A 620 12.43 19.85 0.47
C SER A 620 12.21 18.44 1.05
N ASP A 621 11.88 17.53 0.13
CA ASP A 621 12.56 16.26 -0.11
C ASP A 621 12.83 16.18 -1.64
N ARG A 622 13.22 15.02 -2.17
CA ARG A 622 13.46 14.82 -3.61
C ARG A 622 12.19 14.55 -4.42
N GLY A 623 11.15 13.97 -3.81
CA GLY A 623 9.92 13.56 -4.50
C GLY A 623 10.04 12.16 -5.11
N ALA A 624 9.10 11.26 -4.81
CA ALA A 624 9.14 9.88 -5.27
C ALA A 624 7.75 9.20 -5.32
N TYR A 625 7.63 8.17 -6.15
CA TYR A 625 6.49 7.24 -6.15
C TYR A 625 6.96 5.79 -6.03
N VAL A 626 6.09 4.92 -5.51
CA VAL A 626 6.30 3.47 -5.50
C VAL A 626 5.44 2.81 -6.57
N SER A 627 5.96 1.76 -7.22
CA SER A 627 5.24 0.99 -8.22
C SER A 627 5.34 -0.51 -8.01
N PHE A 628 4.23 -1.18 -8.32
CA PHE A 628 4.15 -2.62 -8.53
C PHE A 628 3.74 -2.88 -9.98
N PHE A 629 4.33 -3.89 -10.60
CA PHE A 629 4.04 -4.28 -11.99
C PHE A 629 4.26 -3.19 -13.04
N LYS A 630 5.09 -2.17 -12.74
CA LYS A 630 5.54 -1.25 -13.78
C LYS A 630 6.27 -2.04 -14.86
N ARG A 631 6.01 -1.68 -16.12
CA ARG A 631 6.75 -2.23 -17.26
C ARG A 631 7.93 -1.34 -17.62
N ASP A 632 9.05 -1.95 -17.96
CA ASP A 632 10.18 -1.27 -18.58
C ASP A 632 9.93 -1.04 -20.09
N GLU A 633 10.87 -0.40 -20.77
CA GLU A 633 10.80 -0.12 -22.21
C GLU A 633 10.72 -1.40 -23.06
N SER A 634 11.17 -2.55 -22.54
CA SER A 634 11.07 -3.86 -23.19
C SER A 634 9.73 -4.56 -22.93
N GLY A 635 8.82 -3.92 -22.18
CA GLY A 635 7.52 -4.45 -21.80
C GLY A 635 7.58 -5.43 -20.62
N LYS A 636 8.74 -5.65 -19.99
CA LYS A 636 8.89 -6.57 -18.85
C LYS A 636 8.54 -5.90 -17.54
N ILE A 637 7.93 -6.67 -16.64
CA ILE A 637 7.63 -6.21 -15.28
C ILE A 637 8.91 -5.98 -14.49
N THR A 638 9.02 -4.83 -13.81
CA THR A 638 10.21 -4.41 -13.05
C THR A 638 10.17 -4.76 -11.57
N GLY A 639 9.11 -5.39 -11.04
CA GLY A 639 8.97 -5.71 -9.61
C GLY A 639 8.41 -4.57 -8.74
N LEU A 640 8.71 -4.60 -7.45
CA LEU A 640 8.49 -3.49 -6.50
C LEU A 640 9.61 -2.47 -6.67
N ARG A 641 9.27 -1.25 -7.11
CA ARG A 641 10.26 -0.20 -7.38
C ARG A 641 9.84 1.13 -6.81
N GLN A 642 10.81 1.89 -6.33
CA GLN A 642 10.67 3.29 -5.98
C GLN A 642 11.38 4.15 -7.03
N TRP A 643 10.66 5.12 -7.58
CA TRP A 643 11.15 6.02 -8.61
C TRP A 643 11.04 7.45 -8.11
N GLY A 644 12.09 8.24 -8.24
CA GLY A 644 12.09 9.61 -7.77
C GLY A 644 13.29 10.38 -8.24
N PHE A 645 13.33 11.64 -7.88
CA PHE A 645 14.51 12.47 -8.10
C PHE A 645 15.58 12.00 -7.09
N PRO A 646 16.85 11.84 -7.46
CA PRO A 646 17.89 11.53 -6.47
C PRO A 646 18.19 12.72 -5.55
N GLU A 647 18.92 12.49 -4.47
CA GLU A 647 19.46 13.59 -3.66
C GLU A 647 20.44 14.42 -4.50
N ALA A 648 20.42 15.75 -4.31
CA ALA A 648 21.35 16.64 -4.96
C ALA A 648 22.81 16.35 -4.57
N ASP A 649 23.70 16.36 -5.56
CA ASP A 649 25.14 16.20 -5.34
C ASP A 649 25.74 17.52 -4.81
N LYS A 650 25.69 17.69 -3.49
CA LYS A 650 26.27 18.85 -2.79
C LYS A 650 27.76 19.03 -3.06
N ALA A 651 28.50 17.96 -3.35
CA ALA A 651 29.92 18.04 -3.69
C ALA A 651 30.16 18.72 -5.04
N LYS A 652 29.16 18.72 -5.93
CA LYS A 652 29.16 19.47 -7.20
C LYS A 652 28.50 20.84 -7.10
N GLY A 653 28.10 21.29 -5.91
CA GLY A 653 27.36 22.53 -5.72
C GLY A 653 25.92 22.50 -6.22
N GLN A 654 25.37 21.31 -6.48
CA GLN A 654 24.00 21.12 -6.96
C GLN A 654 23.01 21.35 -5.81
N VAL A 655 21.91 22.07 -6.08
CA VAL A 655 20.75 22.15 -5.19
C VAL A 655 19.65 21.17 -5.62
N GLN A 656 18.71 20.84 -4.73
CA GLN A 656 17.65 19.86 -5.04
C GLN A 656 16.76 20.32 -6.21
N GLN A 657 16.64 21.62 -6.42
CA GLN A 657 15.92 22.23 -7.54
C GLN A 657 16.60 21.96 -8.90
N ASP A 658 17.91 21.70 -8.93
CA ASP A 658 18.65 21.38 -10.15
C ASP A 658 18.48 19.91 -10.57
N VAL A 659 17.92 19.06 -9.69
CA VAL A 659 17.72 17.64 -9.96
C VAL A 659 16.43 17.45 -10.73
N VAL A 660 16.56 17.24 -12.05
CA VAL A 660 15.42 17.16 -12.98
C VAL A 660 15.16 15.77 -13.55
N ALA A 661 16.05 14.81 -13.30
CA ALA A 661 15.95 13.45 -13.82
C ALA A 661 15.35 12.50 -12.78
N ILE A 662 14.35 11.72 -13.20
CA ILE A 662 13.73 10.66 -12.41
C ILE A 662 14.58 9.39 -12.53
N THR A 663 14.85 8.72 -11.42
CA THR A 663 15.72 7.53 -11.35
C THR A 663 15.11 6.45 -10.45
N ASP A 664 15.59 5.20 -10.59
CA ASP A 664 15.30 4.14 -9.62
C ASP A 664 16.10 4.40 -8.34
N ILE A 665 15.37 4.65 -7.25
CA ILE A 665 15.91 4.97 -5.93
C ILE A 665 15.55 3.88 -4.90
N THR A 666 15.11 2.70 -5.34
CA THR A 666 14.61 1.61 -4.48
C THR A 666 15.56 1.22 -3.34
N LEU A 667 16.88 1.28 -3.60
CA LEU A 667 17.92 0.90 -2.63
C LEU A 667 18.53 2.09 -1.89
N THR A 668 17.96 3.27 -2.02
CA THR A 668 18.33 4.45 -1.24
C THR A 668 17.45 4.55 0.01
N ASP A 669 17.91 5.25 1.05
CA ASP A 669 17.19 5.39 2.33
C ASP A 669 16.85 4.05 3.01
N THR A 670 17.74 3.07 2.86
CA THR A 670 17.59 1.69 3.36
C THR A 670 18.42 1.41 4.62
N GLU A 671 19.07 2.44 5.16
CA GLU A 671 19.77 2.38 6.44
C GLU A 671 18.82 1.91 7.55
N GLY A 672 19.24 0.89 8.31
CA GLY A 672 18.42 0.26 9.34
C GLY A 672 17.81 -1.10 8.93
N LEU A 673 17.83 -1.45 7.64
CA LEU A 673 17.46 -2.82 7.21
C LEU A 673 18.51 -3.85 7.63
N SER A 674 18.05 -5.02 8.06
CA SER A 674 18.91 -6.20 8.22
C SER A 674 19.37 -6.75 6.86
N GLU A 675 20.42 -7.57 6.85
CA GLU A 675 20.90 -8.22 5.61
C GLU A 675 19.78 -9.04 4.93
N ASP A 676 18.98 -9.77 5.71
CA ASP A 676 17.85 -10.56 5.22
C ASP A 676 16.74 -9.67 4.62
N GLN A 677 16.43 -8.54 5.26
CA GLN A 677 15.44 -7.60 4.75
C GLN A 677 15.93 -6.92 3.47
N LEU A 678 17.22 -6.57 3.39
CA LEU A 678 17.81 -5.96 2.21
C LEU A 678 17.89 -6.95 1.03
N GLU A 679 18.26 -8.21 1.29
CA GLU A 679 18.21 -9.26 0.27
C GLU A 679 16.77 -9.49 -0.20
N PHE A 680 15.80 -9.50 0.73
CA PHE A 680 14.40 -9.66 0.39
C PHE A 680 13.87 -8.47 -0.41
N LEU A 681 14.25 -7.23 -0.09
CA LEU A 681 13.91 -6.05 -0.89
C LEU A 681 14.47 -6.17 -2.31
N LYS A 682 15.74 -6.55 -2.48
CA LYS A 682 16.34 -6.80 -3.81
C LYS A 682 15.58 -7.89 -4.57
N TYR A 683 15.15 -8.93 -3.87
CA TYR A 683 14.35 -10.01 -4.43
C TYR A 683 12.93 -9.56 -4.82
N LEU A 684 12.28 -8.68 -4.07
CA LEU A 684 11.00 -8.08 -4.46
C LEU A 684 11.17 -7.03 -5.56
N SER A 685 12.36 -6.45 -5.68
CA SER A 685 12.68 -5.45 -6.70
C SER A 685 12.88 -6.09 -8.07
N ASP A 686 13.25 -7.37 -8.20
CA ASP A 686 13.26 -8.02 -9.51
C ASP A 686 11.86 -8.54 -9.88
N GLY A 687 11.44 -8.30 -11.12
CA GLY A 687 10.07 -8.59 -11.55
C GLY A 687 9.75 -10.08 -11.64
N GLU A 688 10.70 -10.89 -12.10
CA GLU A 688 10.53 -12.34 -12.20
C GLU A 688 10.41 -12.94 -10.79
N THR A 689 11.33 -12.58 -9.91
CA THR A 689 11.34 -13.04 -8.51
C THR A 689 10.14 -12.54 -7.72
N PHE A 690 9.72 -11.29 -7.90
CA PHE A 690 8.51 -10.74 -7.28
C PHE A 690 7.27 -11.54 -7.66
N MET A 691 7.09 -11.83 -8.95
CA MET A 691 5.95 -12.63 -9.43
C MET A 691 5.98 -14.06 -8.90
N PHE A 692 7.15 -14.71 -8.85
CA PHE A 692 7.27 -16.04 -8.24
C PHE A 692 6.91 -16.04 -6.76
N TRP A 693 7.41 -15.05 -6.03
CA TRP A 693 7.15 -14.88 -4.62
C TRP A 693 5.67 -14.62 -4.32
N TYR A 694 5.08 -13.64 -5.01
CA TYR A 694 3.69 -13.27 -4.77
C TYR A 694 2.75 -14.40 -5.19
N ARG A 695 3.06 -15.15 -6.26
CA ARG A 695 2.30 -16.36 -6.64
C ARG A 695 2.26 -17.38 -5.51
N HIS A 696 3.39 -17.61 -4.84
CA HIS A 696 3.46 -18.52 -3.71
C HIS A 696 2.66 -17.99 -2.51
N LYS A 697 2.84 -16.71 -2.16
CA LYS A 697 2.07 -16.04 -1.11
C LYS A 697 0.56 -16.16 -1.37
N ALA A 698 0.12 -15.93 -2.60
CA ALA A 698 -1.27 -16.08 -3.00
C ALA A 698 -1.78 -17.51 -2.83
N LEU A 699 -0.97 -18.55 -3.13
CA LEU A 699 -1.36 -19.95 -2.88
C LEU A 699 -1.62 -20.21 -1.40
N VAL A 700 -0.77 -19.71 -0.52
CA VAL A 700 -0.94 -19.85 0.94
C VAL A 700 -2.20 -19.12 1.41
N GLU A 701 -2.40 -17.87 0.98
CA GLU A 701 -3.61 -17.08 1.32
C GLU A 701 -4.89 -17.77 0.81
N MET A 702 -4.85 -18.35 -0.40
CA MET A 702 -5.98 -19.11 -0.95
C MET A 702 -6.29 -20.35 -0.10
N TYR A 703 -5.28 -21.09 0.36
CA TYR A 703 -5.47 -22.26 1.21
C TYR A 703 -6.18 -21.88 2.52
N GLU A 704 -5.70 -20.83 3.22
CA GLU A 704 -6.31 -20.34 4.46
C GLU A 704 -7.75 -19.83 4.25
N LEU A 705 -7.98 -19.08 3.15
CA LEU A 705 -9.33 -18.62 2.81
C LEU A 705 -10.29 -19.78 2.51
N LEU A 706 -9.80 -20.86 1.90
CA LEU A 706 -10.62 -22.03 1.59
C LEU A 706 -11.08 -22.75 2.86
N GLU A 707 -10.26 -22.85 3.90
CA GLU A 707 -10.66 -23.43 5.19
C GLU A 707 -11.86 -22.65 5.79
N ILE A 708 -11.77 -21.31 5.79
CA ILE A 708 -12.84 -20.43 6.26
C ILE A 708 -14.10 -20.58 5.39
N LEU A 709 -13.94 -20.67 4.07
CA LEU A 709 -15.07 -20.80 3.13
C LEU A 709 -15.77 -22.15 3.24
N ILE A 710 -15.04 -23.24 3.49
CA ILE A 710 -15.58 -24.58 3.74
C ILE A 710 -16.46 -24.56 5.00
N GLU A 711 -15.94 -24.05 6.12
CA GLU A 711 -16.69 -23.96 7.38
C GLU A 711 -17.98 -23.14 7.22
N ARG A 712 -17.90 -22.03 6.46
CA ARG A 712 -19.06 -21.17 6.18
C ARG A 712 -20.08 -21.85 5.28
N ALA A 713 -19.62 -22.57 4.25
CA ALA A 713 -20.51 -23.33 3.37
C ALA A 713 -21.27 -24.39 4.17
N GLN A 714 -20.58 -25.10 5.08
CA GLN A 714 -21.19 -26.07 6.00
C GLN A 714 -22.25 -25.42 6.91
N LYS A 715 -21.89 -24.32 7.59
CA LYS A 715 -22.81 -23.57 8.46
C LYS A 715 -24.06 -23.06 7.72
N LYS A 716 -23.93 -22.76 6.43
CA LYS A 716 -25.04 -22.32 5.57
C LYS A 716 -25.79 -23.46 4.87
N GLY A 717 -25.39 -24.72 5.06
CA GLY A 717 -26.01 -25.88 4.38
C GLY A 717 -25.75 -25.95 2.86
N ARG A 718 -24.62 -25.38 2.40
CA ARG A 718 -24.26 -25.24 0.97
C ARG A 718 -23.31 -26.33 0.51
N GLN A 719 -23.83 -27.54 0.39
CA GLN A 719 -23.06 -28.77 0.08
C GLN A 719 -22.35 -28.72 -1.29
N GLU A 720 -22.88 -27.98 -2.26
CA GLU A 720 -22.25 -27.78 -3.56
C GLU A 720 -21.01 -26.88 -3.47
N LYS A 721 -21.08 -25.79 -2.70
CA LYS A 721 -19.93 -24.91 -2.45
C LYS A 721 -18.88 -25.59 -1.59
N GLU A 722 -19.31 -26.29 -0.54
CA GLU A 722 -18.42 -27.09 0.31
C GLU A 722 -17.59 -28.09 -0.53
N ARG A 723 -18.26 -28.90 -1.38
CA ARG A 723 -17.56 -29.85 -2.26
C ARG A 723 -16.57 -29.17 -3.20
N ASN A 724 -16.96 -28.07 -3.81
CA ASN A 724 -16.08 -27.32 -4.71
C ASN A 724 -14.88 -26.72 -3.99
N PHE A 725 -15.07 -26.14 -2.81
CA PHE A 725 -13.99 -25.57 -2.01
C PHE A 725 -13.05 -26.63 -1.46
N ILE A 726 -13.55 -27.81 -1.06
CA ILE A 726 -12.70 -28.95 -0.67
C ILE A 726 -11.85 -29.42 -1.86
N ALA A 727 -12.43 -29.55 -3.05
CA ALA A 727 -11.70 -29.95 -4.25
C ALA A 727 -10.62 -28.91 -4.61
N LEU A 728 -10.96 -27.63 -4.54
CA LEU A 728 -10.02 -26.54 -4.80
C LEU A 728 -8.91 -26.47 -3.74
N SER A 729 -9.22 -26.70 -2.46
CA SER A 729 -8.24 -26.75 -1.37
C SER A 729 -7.20 -27.84 -1.62
N LYS A 730 -7.63 -29.05 -1.98
CA LYS A 730 -6.71 -30.15 -2.38
C LYS A 730 -5.84 -29.79 -3.58
N TYR A 731 -6.40 -29.09 -4.58
CA TYR A 731 -5.62 -28.63 -5.73
C TYR A 731 -4.56 -27.60 -5.31
N VAL A 732 -4.94 -26.60 -4.50
CA VAL A 732 -4.04 -25.55 -4.01
C VAL A 732 -2.93 -26.17 -3.15
N GLU A 733 -3.27 -27.06 -2.23
CA GLU A 733 -2.31 -27.80 -1.42
C GLU A 733 -1.29 -28.56 -2.30
N ALA A 734 -1.77 -29.27 -3.33
CA ALA A 734 -0.88 -29.95 -4.27
C ALA A 734 0.02 -28.99 -5.06
N GLN A 735 -0.45 -27.78 -5.40
CA GLN A 735 0.41 -26.76 -6.03
C GLN A 735 1.47 -26.24 -5.06
N ILE A 736 1.12 -25.97 -3.80
CA ILE A 736 2.07 -25.57 -2.75
C ILE A 736 3.15 -26.64 -2.63
N GLN A 737 2.78 -27.91 -2.52
CA GLN A 737 3.73 -29.03 -2.45
C GLN A 737 4.62 -29.10 -3.69
N ARG A 738 4.08 -28.91 -4.90
CA ARG A 738 4.89 -28.85 -6.13
C ARG A 738 5.89 -27.71 -6.11
N GLU A 739 5.52 -26.54 -5.62
CA GLU A 739 6.44 -25.39 -5.52
C GLU A 739 7.53 -25.62 -4.46
N LEU A 740 7.20 -26.26 -3.34
CA LEU A 740 8.16 -26.70 -2.33
C LEU A 740 9.15 -27.75 -2.89
N MET A 741 8.68 -28.61 -3.80
CA MET A 741 9.46 -29.69 -4.41
C MET A 741 10.21 -29.29 -5.68
N ARG A 742 9.96 -28.11 -6.26
CA ARG A 742 10.73 -27.62 -7.42
C ARG A 742 12.20 -27.46 -7.03
N PRO A 743 13.16 -27.97 -7.84
CA PRO A 743 14.56 -27.63 -7.65
C PRO A 743 14.70 -26.11 -7.80
N ARG A 744 14.94 -25.43 -6.69
CA ARG A 744 15.20 -23.99 -6.66
C ARG A 744 16.30 -23.68 -7.67
N ARG A 745 16.01 -22.83 -8.68
CA ARG A 745 17.08 -22.05 -9.33
C ARG A 745 17.74 -21.27 -8.20
N ARG A 746 18.99 -21.63 -7.93
CA ARG A 746 19.79 -21.18 -6.78
C ARG A 746 19.67 -19.66 -6.60
N SER A 747 18.98 -19.20 -5.56
CA SER A 747 19.58 -18.11 -4.78
C SER A 747 20.79 -18.75 -4.09
N LYS A 748 21.97 -18.24 -4.41
CA LYS A 748 23.23 -18.71 -3.87
C LYS A 748 23.32 -18.31 -2.39
N ILE A 749 22.62 -19.03 -1.52
CA ILE A 749 22.98 -19.08 -0.11
C ILE A 749 24.23 -19.95 -0.05
N PHE A 750 25.40 -19.33 -0.15
CA PHE A 750 26.69 -20.00 -0.06
C PHE A 750 26.94 -20.38 1.40
N TYR A 751 26.74 -21.65 1.73
CA TYR A 751 27.33 -22.26 2.91
C TYR A 751 28.14 -23.49 2.48
N PRO A 752 29.35 -23.74 3.03
CA PRO A 752 30.05 -22.98 4.10
C PRO A 752 30.29 -21.50 3.80
N LEU A 753 30.26 -20.65 4.82
CA LEU A 753 30.42 -19.20 4.68
C LEU A 753 31.66 -18.90 3.83
N ALA A 754 31.52 -18.07 2.78
CA ALA A 754 32.66 -17.62 2.01
C ALA A 754 33.44 -16.57 2.82
N VAL A 755 34.77 -16.65 2.81
CA VAL A 755 35.63 -15.61 3.36
C VAL A 755 35.46 -14.35 2.50
N PRO A 756 35.10 -13.18 3.09
CA PRO A 756 34.98 -11.95 2.33
C PRO A 756 36.24 -11.65 1.51
N VAL A 757 36.08 -11.26 0.25
CA VAL A 757 37.19 -11.09 -0.71
C VAL A 757 38.29 -10.14 -0.18
N ARG A 758 37.90 -9.12 0.58
CA ARG A 758 38.84 -8.18 1.24
C ARG A 758 39.69 -8.85 2.33
N ILE A 759 39.12 -9.80 3.08
CA ILE A 759 39.79 -10.55 4.14
C ILE A 759 40.72 -11.60 3.51
N ALA A 760 40.25 -12.35 2.52
CA ALA A 760 41.03 -13.37 1.81
C ALA A 760 42.31 -12.83 1.17
N LYS A 761 42.34 -11.56 0.75
CA LYS A 761 43.54 -10.90 0.17
C LYS A 761 44.57 -10.42 1.22
N ARG A 762 44.18 -10.24 2.49
CA ARG A 762 45.00 -9.61 3.53
C ARG A 762 45.60 -10.60 4.54
N THR A 763 45.03 -11.79 4.69
CA THR A 763 45.48 -12.78 5.69
C THR A 763 46.72 -13.55 5.22
N LYS A 764 47.85 -13.43 5.94
CA LYS A 764 49.08 -14.19 5.69
C LYS A 764 49.23 -15.32 6.71
N THR A 765 48.83 -16.55 6.37
CA THR A 765 49.10 -17.73 7.24
C THR A 765 49.42 -18.95 6.40
N LYS A 766 50.63 -19.51 6.52
CA LYS A 766 51.03 -20.77 5.87
C LYS A 766 50.77 -21.94 6.83
N ASN A 767 50.00 -22.92 6.35
CA ASN A 767 49.56 -24.19 6.99
C ASN A 767 50.10 -24.47 8.39
N MET A 768 49.20 -24.49 9.38
CA MET A 768 49.50 -24.89 10.74
C MET A 768 48.65 -26.12 11.10
N ASN A 769 49.30 -27.23 11.44
CA ASN A 769 48.60 -28.40 11.98
C ASN A 769 48.32 -28.17 13.46
N VAL A 770 47.11 -28.50 13.90
CA VAL A 770 46.70 -28.44 15.30
C VAL A 770 46.45 -29.87 15.77
N GLN A 771 47.15 -30.27 16.84
CA GLN A 771 47.02 -31.58 17.48
C GLN A 771 46.59 -31.41 18.94
N PHE A 772 45.68 -32.27 19.37
CA PHE A 772 45.14 -32.30 20.73
C PHE A 772 45.36 -33.70 21.33
N VAL A 773 45.51 -33.77 22.64
CA VAL A 773 45.52 -35.03 23.42
C VAL A 773 44.38 -34.95 24.43
N ARG A 774 43.73 -36.08 24.68
CA ARG A 774 42.67 -36.18 25.69
C ARG A 774 43.28 -36.37 27.07
N GLU A 775 42.94 -35.47 27.99
CA GLU A 775 43.31 -35.57 29.41
C GLU A 775 42.01 -35.59 30.25
N GLY A 776 41.65 -36.77 30.75
CA GLY A 776 40.37 -36.97 31.44
C GLY A 776 39.16 -36.75 30.52
N ASN A 777 38.24 -35.86 30.92
CA ASN A 777 37.02 -35.54 30.16
C ASN A 777 37.20 -34.38 29.16
N ASN A 778 38.39 -33.80 29.04
CA ASN A 778 38.64 -32.62 28.21
C ASN A 778 39.76 -32.87 27.18
N TYR A 779 39.68 -32.16 26.06
CA TYR A 779 40.78 -32.09 25.09
C TYR A 779 41.76 -30.96 25.48
N VAL A 780 43.07 -31.25 25.41
CA VAL A 780 44.15 -30.30 25.73
C VAL A 780 45.14 -30.23 24.56
N LEU A 781 45.72 -29.06 24.31
CA LEU A 781 46.69 -28.83 23.22
C LEU A 781 48.05 -29.47 23.51
N VAL A 782 48.64 -30.11 22.50
CA VAL A 782 50.02 -30.64 22.58
C VAL A 782 51.08 -29.52 22.62
N ASN A 783 50.74 -28.30 22.18
CA ASN A 783 51.57 -27.09 22.34
C ASN A 783 50.72 -25.82 22.16
N ASN A 784 50.76 -24.88 23.11
CA ASN A 784 49.96 -23.66 23.10
C ASN A 784 50.80 -22.43 22.66
N ARG A 785 50.60 -21.96 21.43
CA ARG A 785 51.09 -20.63 21.00
C ARG A 785 49.95 -19.85 20.33
N LYS A 786 49.60 -18.71 20.93
CA LYS A 786 48.76 -17.62 20.38
C LYS A 786 47.22 -17.73 20.45
N GLY A 787 46.61 -18.31 21.49
CA GLY A 787 45.19 -18.07 21.87
C GLY A 787 44.08 -18.58 20.92
N GLN A 788 44.25 -18.50 19.60
CA GLN A 788 43.36 -19.04 18.57
C GLN A 788 43.22 -20.57 18.67
N GLN A 789 44.29 -21.24 19.10
CA GLN A 789 44.29 -22.69 19.34
C GLN A 789 43.38 -23.06 20.51
N LYS A 790 43.33 -22.22 21.55
CA LYS A 790 42.44 -22.40 22.71
C LYS A 790 40.98 -22.25 22.31
N ALA A 791 40.64 -21.30 21.42
CA ALA A 791 39.28 -21.15 20.91
C ALA A 791 38.77 -22.44 20.23
N LEU A 792 39.60 -23.11 19.42
CA LEU A 792 39.23 -24.40 18.80
C LEU A 792 39.01 -25.50 19.84
N VAL A 793 39.88 -25.61 20.86
CA VAL A 793 39.70 -26.54 21.98
C VAL A 793 38.39 -26.29 22.72
N ASP A 794 38.13 -25.03 23.06
CA ASP A 794 36.92 -24.62 23.78
C ASP A 794 35.67 -24.97 22.95
N ARG A 795 35.69 -24.74 21.62
CA ARG A 795 34.58 -25.13 20.73
C ARG A 795 34.39 -26.65 20.66
N LEU A 796 35.47 -27.43 20.60
CA LEU A 796 35.42 -28.89 20.55
C LEU A 796 34.89 -29.48 21.87
N ASN A 797 35.34 -28.96 23.01
CA ASN A 797 34.83 -29.35 24.33
C ASN A 797 33.35 -28.98 24.49
N GLU A 798 32.92 -27.82 23.98
CA GLU A 798 31.50 -27.45 23.95
C GLU A 798 30.66 -28.35 23.05
N LEU A 799 31.18 -28.71 21.87
CA LEU A 799 30.50 -29.65 20.97
C LEU A 799 30.39 -31.04 21.62
N ALA A 800 31.47 -31.55 22.22
CA ALA A 800 31.48 -32.82 22.94
C ALA A 800 30.48 -32.80 24.10
N THR A 801 30.45 -31.74 24.90
CA THR A 801 29.48 -31.54 25.98
C THR A 801 28.04 -31.51 25.45
N SER A 802 27.79 -30.80 24.34
CA SER A 802 26.47 -30.74 23.72
C SER A 802 26.02 -32.11 23.20
N ILE A 803 26.93 -32.89 22.62
CA ILE A 803 26.65 -34.23 22.10
C ILE A 803 26.40 -35.22 23.23
N SER A 804 27.20 -35.18 24.30
CA SER A 804 26.98 -36.02 25.49
C SER A 804 25.67 -35.69 26.21
N ARG A 805 25.21 -34.43 26.16
CA ARG A 805 23.95 -34.01 26.77
C ARG A 805 22.71 -34.29 25.92
N ARG A 806 22.80 -34.15 24.59
CA ARG A 806 21.65 -34.19 23.66
C ARG A 806 21.63 -35.38 22.72
N GLY A 807 22.77 -36.00 22.45
CA GLY A 807 22.94 -37.11 21.53
C GLY A 807 22.80 -38.47 22.20
N SER A 808 22.74 -39.54 21.42
CA SER A 808 22.74 -40.89 21.96
C SER A 808 24.12 -41.24 22.56
N PRO A 809 24.19 -42.11 23.59
CA PRO A 809 25.47 -42.56 24.15
C PRO A 809 26.41 -43.17 23.09
N GLY A 810 25.83 -43.82 22.07
CA GLY A 810 26.57 -44.34 20.92
C GLY A 810 27.16 -43.24 20.01
N LEU A 811 26.48 -42.10 19.85
CA LEU A 811 27.00 -40.97 19.08
C LEU A 811 28.15 -40.28 19.81
N ALA A 812 28.05 -40.11 21.14
CA ALA A 812 29.11 -39.56 21.98
C ALA A 812 30.38 -40.43 21.91
N SER A 813 30.25 -41.75 22.09
CA SER A 813 31.39 -42.68 21.99
C SER A 813 32.04 -42.70 20.61
N LYS A 814 31.25 -42.59 19.53
CA LYS A 814 31.77 -42.49 18.16
C LYS A 814 32.47 -41.16 17.88
N LEU A 815 31.92 -40.05 18.38
CA LEU A 815 32.55 -38.73 18.25
C LEU A 815 33.88 -38.68 18.99
N GLU A 816 33.96 -39.26 20.19
CA GLU A 816 35.21 -39.33 20.94
C GLU A 816 36.32 -40.05 20.18
N LYS A 817 36.03 -41.26 19.65
CA LYS A 817 36.98 -42.02 18.80
C LYS A 817 37.33 -41.28 17.51
N LEU A 818 36.38 -40.55 16.93
CA LEU A 818 36.62 -39.78 15.72
C LEU A 818 37.55 -38.60 15.97
N LEU A 819 37.34 -37.83 17.05
CA LEU A 819 38.16 -36.68 17.39
C LEU A 819 39.62 -37.06 17.70
N GLU A 820 39.86 -38.26 18.23
CA GLU A 820 41.21 -38.81 18.46
C GLU A 820 41.99 -39.06 17.15
N SER A 821 41.28 -39.28 16.04
CA SER A 821 41.88 -39.56 14.72
C SER A 821 41.73 -38.41 13.71
N THR A 822 40.94 -37.37 14.02
CA THR A 822 40.69 -36.23 13.13
C THR A 822 41.85 -35.24 13.18
N ARG A 823 42.40 -34.88 12.02
CA ARG A 823 43.46 -33.86 11.93
C ARG A 823 42.88 -32.49 11.60
N PHE A 824 43.19 -31.48 12.40
CA PHE A 824 42.78 -30.09 12.15
C PHE A 824 43.91 -29.26 11.57
N VAL A 825 43.65 -28.52 10.50
CA VAL A 825 44.65 -27.73 9.79
C VAL A 825 44.14 -26.31 9.55
N VAL A 826 44.82 -25.31 10.11
CA VAL A 826 44.53 -23.90 9.82
C VAL A 826 45.35 -23.47 8.60
N THR A 827 44.70 -23.00 7.54
CA THR A 827 45.35 -22.69 6.27
C THR A 827 44.71 -21.51 5.54
N THR A 828 45.47 -20.85 4.67
CA THR A 828 44.96 -19.89 3.67
C THR A 828 45.12 -20.43 2.24
N LYS A 829 45.60 -21.68 2.08
CA LYS A 829 45.80 -22.28 0.76
C LYS A 829 44.45 -22.65 0.15
N LYS A 830 44.07 -21.91 -0.90
CA LYS A 830 42.80 -22.06 -1.62
C LYS A 830 42.44 -23.51 -1.96
N ARG A 831 43.40 -24.33 -2.40
CA ARG A 831 43.16 -25.75 -2.76
C ARG A 831 42.58 -26.62 -1.65
N TYR A 832 42.68 -26.20 -0.38
CA TYR A 832 42.15 -26.92 0.77
C TYR A 832 40.88 -26.26 1.35
N LEU A 833 40.41 -25.17 0.75
CA LEU A 833 39.28 -24.35 1.21
C LEU A 833 38.40 -23.92 0.03
N LYS A 834 38.29 -24.77 -0.99
CA LYS A 834 37.51 -24.49 -2.21
C LYS A 834 36.35 -25.46 -2.26
N ASP A 835 35.15 -24.96 -2.60
CA ASP A 835 34.02 -25.80 -3.00
C ASP A 835 34.22 -26.23 -4.47
N GLU A 836 33.89 -27.48 -4.80
CA GLU A 836 34.02 -28.06 -6.15
C GLU A 836 33.22 -27.27 -7.20
N ASN A 837 32.24 -26.46 -6.76
CA ASN A 837 31.34 -25.68 -7.62
C ASN A 837 31.55 -24.15 -7.58
N SER A 838 32.61 -23.64 -6.92
CA SER A 838 32.84 -22.19 -6.85
C SER A 838 34.32 -21.79 -6.78
N ASP A 839 34.64 -20.57 -7.24
CA ASP A 839 35.97 -19.95 -7.06
C ASP A 839 36.15 -19.25 -5.71
N ALA A 840 35.17 -19.37 -4.81
CA ALA A 840 35.22 -18.76 -3.48
C ALA A 840 36.17 -19.52 -2.53
N VAL A 841 36.75 -18.79 -1.58
CA VAL A 841 37.52 -19.38 -0.47
C VAL A 841 36.57 -19.54 0.70
N MET A 842 36.37 -20.77 1.15
CA MET A 842 35.45 -21.11 2.22
C MET A 842 36.12 -20.88 3.58
N VAL A 843 35.30 -20.57 4.59
CA VAL A 843 35.75 -20.44 5.99
C VAL A 843 36.26 -21.76 6.54
N ALA A 844 35.65 -22.88 6.15
CA ALA A 844 36.05 -24.24 6.50
C ALA A 844 35.72 -25.20 5.35
N SER A 845 36.36 -26.36 5.37
CA SER A 845 36.01 -27.53 4.56
C SER A 845 36.72 -28.77 5.11
N CYS A 846 36.28 -29.97 4.74
CA CYS A 846 36.91 -31.22 5.16
C CYS A 846 37.31 -32.12 4.00
N ASN A 847 38.24 -33.03 4.28
CA ASN A 847 38.52 -34.21 3.47
C ASN A 847 38.04 -35.44 4.27
N ILE A 848 36.91 -35.98 3.83
CA ILE A 848 36.23 -37.11 4.49
C ILE A 848 37.13 -38.35 4.51
N ASN A 849 37.81 -38.65 3.38
CA ASN A 849 38.64 -39.85 3.24
C ASN A 849 39.91 -39.81 4.09
N GLU A 850 40.51 -38.62 4.26
CA GLU A 850 41.72 -38.43 5.06
C GLU A 850 41.42 -38.09 6.53
N ASN A 851 40.15 -37.93 6.90
CA ASN A 851 39.72 -37.45 8.21
C ASN A 851 40.40 -36.13 8.62
N VAL A 852 40.37 -35.14 7.72
CA VAL A 852 41.04 -33.84 7.93
C VAL A 852 40.02 -32.71 7.81
N VAL A 853 40.04 -31.76 8.75
CA VAL A 853 39.26 -30.51 8.66
C VAL A 853 40.20 -29.32 8.49
N TYR A 854 39.92 -28.50 7.49
CA TYR A 854 40.64 -27.28 7.18
C TYR A 854 39.86 -26.05 7.63
N PHE A 855 40.53 -25.10 8.27
CA PHE A 855 39.95 -23.83 8.68
C PHE A 855 40.72 -22.64 8.10
N HIS A 856 40.01 -21.65 7.58
CA HIS A 856 40.57 -20.33 7.32
C HIS A 856 40.75 -19.57 8.64
N PRO A 857 41.80 -18.74 8.83
CA PRO A 857 41.97 -17.96 10.06
C PRO A 857 40.78 -17.05 10.42
N HIS A 858 39.96 -16.67 9.44
CA HIS A 858 38.73 -15.89 9.63
C HIS A 858 37.68 -16.64 10.48
N PHE A 859 37.71 -17.97 10.50
CA PHE A 859 36.85 -18.80 11.36
C PHE A 859 36.86 -18.31 12.82
N PHE A 860 38.04 -17.98 13.35
CA PHE A 860 38.22 -17.56 14.74
C PHE A 860 37.68 -16.16 15.05
N SER A 861 37.34 -15.37 14.02
CA SER A 861 36.69 -14.06 14.19
C SER A 861 35.16 -14.12 14.08
N LEU A 862 34.59 -15.29 13.77
CA LEU A 862 33.13 -15.47 13.72
C LEU A 862 32.53 -15.57 15.13
N PRO A 863 31.23 -15.26 15.31
CA PRO A 863 30.55 -15.49 16.57
C PRO A 863 30.67 -16.94 17.05
N GLN A 864 30.78 -17.15 18.36
CA GLN A 864 30.95 -18.47 18.97
C GLN A 864 29.91 -19.51 18.50
N ALA A 865 28.63 -19.12 18.39
CA ALA A 865 27.57 -20.01 17.89
C ALA A 865 27.81 -20.45 16.43
N THR A 866 28.36 -19.57 15.60
CA THR A 866 28.68 -19.87 14.20
C THR A 866 29.88 -20.81 14.11
N GLN A 867 30.91 -20.61 14.95
CA GLN A 867 32.06 -21.50 15.02
C GLN A 867 31.64 -22.94 15.38
N THR A 868 30.79 -23.11 16.40
CA THR A 868 30.29 -24.43 16.81
C THR A 868 29.45 -25.11 15.71
N ARG A 869 28.63 -24.34 14.97
CA ARG A 869 27.86 -24.84 13.82
C ARG A 869 28.74 -25.35 12.70
N ILE A 870 29.77 -24.59 12.33
CA ILE A 870 30.73 -24.97 11.29
C ILE A 870 31.46 -26.26 11.71
N ILE A 871 31.91 -26.36 12.97
CA ILE A 871 32.60 -27.56 13.46
C ILE A 871 31.71 -28.80 13.39
N TYR A 872 30.43 -28.70 13.77
CA TYR A 872 29.49 -29.81 13.61
C TYR A 872 29.30 -30.22 12.15
N HIS A 873 29.15 -29.25 11.26
CA HIS A 873 28.96 -29.48 9.83
C HIS A 873 30.11 -30.31 9.25
N GLU A 874 31.36 -29.89 9.54
CA GLU A 874 32.54 -30.59 9.03
C GLU A 874 32.78 -31.95 9.72
N ILE A 875 32.68 -32.02 11.04
CA ILE A 875 33.07 -33.23 11.80
C ILE A 875 31.94 -34.26 11.84
N ILE A 876 30.72 -33.82 12.13
CA ILE A 876 29.62 -34.75 12.39
C ILE A 876 28.88 -35.06 11.09
N SER A 877 28.47 -34.04 10.35
CA SER A 877 27.69 -34.27 9.12
C SER A 877 28.54 -34.87 8.02
N HIS A 878 29.70 -34.28 7.71
CA HIS A 878 30.56 -34.81 6.65
C HIS A 878 31.39 -36.02 7.06
N ILE A 879 32.24 -35.90 8.09
CA ILE A 879 33.18 -36.97 8.45
C ILE A 879 32.47 -38.13 9.16
N LEU A 880 31.77 -37.89 10.26
CA LEU A 880 31.22 -38.97 11.10
C LEU A 880 30.07 -39.73 10.41
N LYS A 881 29.16 -38.98 9.77
CA LYS A 881 28.00 -39.55 9.08
C LYS A 881 28.29 -39.91 7.62
N GLY A 882 29.46 -39.53 7.09
CA GLY A 882 29.87 -39.84 5.72
C GLY A 882 29.02 -39.16 4.65
N ILE A 883 28.42 -38.01 4.96
CA ILE A 883 27.53 -37.31 4.02
C ILE A 883 28.39 -36.52 3.03
N PHE A 884 28.50 -36.98 1.78
CA PHE A 884 29.28 -36.29 0.74
C PHE A 884 28.55 -35.09 0.14
N ASN A 885 27.22 -35.03 0.27
CA ASN A 885 26.39 -33.99 -0.31
C ASN A 885 26.24 -32.80 0.65
N GLU A 886 26.81 -31.63 0.31
CA GLU A 886 26.72 -30.39 1.10
C GLU A 886 25.30 -30.00 1.53
N LYS A 887 24.30 -30.24 0.67
CA LYS A 887 22.90 -29.92 0.96
C LYS A 887 22.31 -30.84 2.03
N GLU A 888 22.73 -32.10 2.03
CA GLU A 888 22.32 -33.09 3.02
C GLU A 888 23.04 -32.88 4.35
N ALA A 889 24.34 -32.57 4.30
CA ALA A 889 25.12 -32.24 5.49
C ALA A 889 24.60 -30.96 6.18
N MET A 890 24.18 -29.97 5.39
CA MET A 890 23.54 -28.77 5.91
C MET A 890 22.21 -29.05 6.59
N ARG A 891 21.36 -29.92 6.02
CA ARG A 891 20.09 -30.32 6.66
C ARG A 891 20.34 -30.96 8.01
N ASP A 892 21.34 -31.84 8.08
CA ASP A 892 21.76 -32.51 9.30
C ASP A 892 22.28 -31.52 10.37
N THR A 893 23.11 -30.56 9.95
CA THR A 893 23.63 -29.51 10.83
C THR A 893 22.52 -28.62 11.38
N LEU A 894 21.58 -28.17 10.55
CA LEU A 894 20.47 -27.32 10.99
C LEU A 894 19.56 -28.07 11.96
N ALA A 895 19.23 -29.33 11.67
CA ALA A 895 18.41 -30.16 12.54
C ALA A 895 19.00 -30.32 13.96
N TRP A 896 20.32 -30.18 14.11
CA TRP A 896 21.00 -30.29 15.41
C TRP A 896 20.98 -29.00 16.24
N PHE A 897 21.31 -27.86 15.64
CA PHE A 897 21.46 -26.60 16.40
C PHE A 897 20.16 -25.85 16.61
N GLU A 898 19.24 -26.04 15.69
CA GLU A 898 17.99 -25.36 15.68
C GLU A 898 16.98 -26.48 15.95
N ASN A 899 16.36 -26.50 17.14
CA ASN A 899 15.35 -27.50 17.55
C ASN A 899 14.54 -27.87 16.31
N GLY A 900 14.67 -29.12 15.82
CA GLY A 900 14.27 -29.52 14.47
C GLY A 900 12.82 -29.23 14.10
N GLU A 901 11.99 -28.86 15.07
CA GLU A 901 10.67 -28.29 14.88
C GLU A 901 10.69 -26.83 14.38
N LYS A 902 11.51 -25.92 14.94
CA LYS A 902 11.42 -24.47 14.66
C LYS A 902 11.90 -24.01 13.26
N VAL A 903 12.75 -24.77 12.57
CA VAL A 903 13.39 -24.29 11.31
C VAL A 903 12.63 -24.63 10.05
N GLN A 904 11.85 -25.72 10.07
CA GLN A 904 10.87 -25.91 9.01
C GLN A 904 9.72 -24.90 9.14
N HIS A 905 9.50 -24.32 10.32
CA HIS A 905 8.42 -23.37 10.58
C HIS A 905 8.78 -21.91 10.20
N GLN A 906 10.04 -21.49 10.36
CA GLN A 906 10.45 -20.10 10.08
C GLN A 906 10.73 -19.77 8.61
N ARG A 907 10.99 -20.76 7.74
CA ARG A 907 11.27 -20.49 6.31
C ARG A 907 10.05 -20.14 5.45
N PHE A 908 8.84 -20.19 6.02
CA PHE A 908 7.58 -19.97 5.32
C PHE A 908 6.52 -19.21 6.15
N GLY A 909 6.88 -18.60 7.28
CA GLY A 909 5.94 -17.75 8.03
C GLY A 909 4.84 -18.46 8.80
N PHE A 910 5.03 -19.71 9.21
CA PHE A 910 4.01 -20.48 9.94
C PHE A 910 4.31 -20.55 11.45
N THR A 911 3.26 -20.51 12.28
CA THR A 911 3.35 -20.77 13.73
C THR A 911 3.36 -22.28 14.02
N GLN A 912 3.98 -22.68 15.12
CA GLN A 912 4.12 -24.10 15.54
C GLN A 912 2.77 -24.84 15.63
N GLY A 913 1.70 -24.17 16.08
CA GLY A 913 0.35 -24.75 16.15
C GLY A 913 -0.28 -25.04 14.78
N ARG A 914 0.04 -24.24 13.74
CA ARG A 914 -0.48 -24.42 12.38
C ARG A 914 0.18 -25.59 11.66
N TRP A 915 1.47 -25.84 11.91
CA TRP A 915 2.16 -27.00 11.37
C TRP A 915 1.73 -28.32 12.02
N GLN A 916 1.46 -28.32 13.33
CA GLN A 916 0.91 -29.50 14.01
C GLN A 916 -0.48 -29.90 13.49
N GLN A 917 -1.31 -28.93 13.10
CA GLN A 917 -2.59 -29.22 12.43
C GLN A 917 -2.40 -29.86 11.05
N LEU A 918 -1.38 -29.40 10.29
CA LEU A 918 -1.00 -29.97 9.00
C LEU A 918 -0.40 -31.38 9.15
N GLU A 919 0.44 -31.64 10.15
CA GLU A 919 0.95 -32.98 10.47
C GLU A 919 -0.16 -33.93 10.98
N MET A 920 -1.13 -33.43 11.75
CA MET A 920 -2.33 -34.18 12.12
C MET A 920 -3.19 -34.54 10.91
N ALA A 921 -3.28 -33.66 9.91
CA ALA A 921 -3.96 -33.95 8.65
C ALA A 921 -3.17 -34.96 7.79
N LEU A 922 -1.84 -34.83 7.75
CA LEU A 922 -0.93 -35.72 6.99
C LEU A 922 -0.82 -37.13 7.63
N SER A 923 -0.85 -37.24 8.96
CA SER A 923 -0.88 -38.52 9.67
C SER A 923 -2.21 -39.27 9.49
N LYS A 924 -3.31 -38.56 9.27
CA LYS A 924 -4.58 -39.18 8.84
C LYS A 924 -4.50 -39.72 7.41
N ILE A 925 -3.67 -39.12 6.53
CA ILE A 925 -3.47 -39.58 5.14
C ILE A 925 -2.48 -40.75 5.07
N SER A 926 -1.47 -40.83 5.94
CA SER A 926 -0.57 -42.00 6.00
C SER A 926 -1.29 -43.26 6.48
N GLY A 927 -2.36 -43.13 7.27
CA GLY A 927 -3.28 -44.23 7.61
C GLY A 927 -4.10 -44.77 6.42
N PHE A 928 -4.25 -44.00 5.34
CA PHE A 928 -4.92 -44.45 4.11
C PHE A 928 -3.97 -45.13 3.11
N ARG A 929 -2.65 -45.03 3.26
CA ARG A 929 -1.68 -45.71 2.38
C ARG A 929 -1.51 -47.21 2.63
N TYR A 930 -2.15 -47.77 3.67
CA TYR A 930 -2.11 -49.21 3.98
C TYR A 930 -3.33 -50.01 3.48
N LYS A 931 -4.25 -49.40 2.74
CA LYS A 931 -5.31 -50.15 2.03
C LYS A 931 -5.27 -49.79 0.55
N GLY A 932 -4.61 -50.65 -0.21
CA GLY A 932 -4.56 -50.57 -1.66
C GLY A 932 -5.98 -50.56 -2.25
N PHE A 933 -6.18 -49.68 -3.22
CA PHE A 933 -7.31 -49.75 -4.13
C PHE A 933 -6.73 -49.75 -5.55
N ASP A 934 -6.75 -50.94 -6.14
CA ASP A 934 -6.67 -51.16 -7.58
C ASP A 934 -7.84 -50.41 -8.26
N TYR A 935 -7.53 -49.77 -9.39
CA TYR A 935 -8.53 -49.18 -10.28
C TYR A 935 -8.79 -50.17 -11.42
N ASP A 936 -10.02 -50.67 -11.48
CA ASP A 936 -10.76 -50.95 -12.72
C ASP A 936 -11.85 -49.88 -12.89
#